data_AF-A0A0F4QEH3-F1
#
_entry.id   AF-A0A0F4QEH3-F1
#
_cell.length_a   1.000
_cell.length_b   1.000
_cell.length_c   1.000
_cell.angle_alpha   90.00
_cell.angle_beta   90.00
_cell.angle_gamma   90.00
#
_symmetry.space_group_name_H-M   'P 1'
#
loop_
_entity.id
_entity.type
_entity.pdbx_description
1 polymer ?
#
loop_
_entity_poly.entity_id
_entity_poly.type
_entity_poly.pdbx_seq_one_letter_code
_entity_poly.pdbx_strand_id
1 'polypeptide(L)'
;MKKLVFGACVFCAGVSAAPFDTCPSKAFLVQGNTATMYGVNLVSGSYTTFAQSVGTNNKLNGIGFSVHDRYIYGWDYSNKDIGRVGKDYVLEPIMTSGFPDTNFYVGDVAIHENAFYVYKKGASLGLYRVSLDEDSGDYLQAQRVIDGSALNLNIFDMAFAPDENASLAYSVDSNGNLYRIDVSNGTSTNLGNVGQSGTFGAVYFDVESNFYISRNQDGHVFKIDINNPANTQLFAYGPLSNTNDGARCATAPIIDDTQEPTIDYGDAPDSYGTSLSANGARHHIGDLFFGQSVSAEHLPKAADDDNGISFLTNLETGYETLISFTLSKSGYVNGWIDWNGDGQFQAAEQVISQYQGVAGENRILVPVPVDAVAGDTWARFRVSHNRDIAPQGGIDNGEVEDLKVSVVASSLIQNSTSWKTAAFEDLWPQKGDYDFNDVVVRYRVTTSQVGNQVVRYHIEGALIAVGAGYHNAFAIRLKDIARRDVDEAQIELTIDGSQHAGSPLEANRNEAIVVIFADTREMVPVQPGCKFFRTESGCSDIQRAPYPFEISIPLATSYNANVATSAKVDPFIFAVDGHYHGPFVDQNNGRGWEVHLKNHEPTEAFDSSYLNQGDDTSLTNGYFQTSTGLPWALIINAQWDHPMERVDMSSAYPQFATFAESAGALNATWFENPVPDYQHTISNAAQN
;
A
#
# COMPACT_ATOMS: atom_id res chain seq x y z
N MET A 1 84.29 -40.97 3.32
CA MET A 1 82.88 -40.85 2.87
C MET A 1 82.41 -39.45 3.16
N LYS A 2 82.30 -38.60 2.13
CA LYS A 2 81.61 -37.31 2.20
C LYS A 2 80.12 -37.58 1.95
N LYS A 3 79.23 -37.16 2.85
CA LYS A 3 77.79 -37.08 2.57
C LYS A 3 77.39 -35.60 2.56
N LEU A 4 77.06 -35.10 1.37
CA LEU A 4 76.27 -33.90 1.18
C LEU A 4 74.86 -34.15 1.75
N VAL A 5 74.30 -33.17 2.46
CA VAL A 5 72.86 -33.05 2.67
C VAL A 5 72.44 -31.75 2.02
N PHE A 6 71.68 -31.87 0.93
CA PHE A 6 71.00 -30.78 0.24
C PHE A 6 69.79 -30.37 1.10
N GLY A 7 69.73 -29.11 1.54
CA GLY A 7 68.52 -28.53 2.09
C GLY A 7 67.63 -28.05 0.96
N ALA A 8 66.46 -28.67 0.80
CA ALA A 8 65.41 -28.19 -0.09
C ALA A 8 64.66 -27.05 0.60
N CYS A 9 64.82 -25.81 0.12
CA CYS A 9 63.89 -24.72 0.41
C CYS A 9 62.62 -24.96 -0.42
N VAL A 10 61.53 -25.33 0.26
CA VAL A 10 60.18 -25.23 -0.30
C VAL A 10 59.79 -23.76 -0.17
N PHE A 11 59.85 -23.02 -1.27
CA PHE A 11 59.12 -21.75 -1.37
C PHE A 11 57.62 -22.10 -1.46
N CYS A 12 56.87 -21.88 -0.38
CA CYS A 12 55.43 -21.69 -0.50
C CYS A 12 55.23 -20.36 -1.24
N ALA A 13 54.96 -20.42 -2.54
CA ALA A 13 54.31 -19.31 -3.23
C ALA A 13 52.92 -19.17 -2.61
N GLY A 14 52.68 -18.07 -1.88
CA GLY A 14 51.32 -17.67 -1.53
C GLY A 14 50.53 -17.56 -2.82
N VAL A 15 49.43 -18.29 -2.91
CA VAL A 15 48.52 -18.20 -4.06
C VAL A 15 47.80 -16.86 -3.90
N SER A 16 48.22 -15.85 -4.66
CA SER A 16 47.43 -14.62 -4.87
C SER A 16 46.09 -15.04 -5.46
N ALA A 17 44.98 -14.49 -4.95
CA ALA A 17 43.66 -14.71 -5.55
C ALA A 17 43.71 -14.28 -7.02
N ALA A 18 43.12 -15.06 -7.93
CA ALA A 18 43.10 -14.69 -9.35
C ALA A 18 41.99 -13.64 -9.59
N PRO A 19 42.20 -12.69 -10.52
CA PRO A 19 41.15 -11.72 -10.86
C PRO A 19 39.96 -12.42 -11.53
N PHE A 20 38.81 -11.74 -11.57
CA PHE A 20 37.68 -12.17 -12.38
C PHE A 20 38.08 -12.25 -13.86
N ASP A 21 37.56 -13.25 -14.56
CA ASP A 21 37.94 -13.50 -15.96
C ASP A 21 37.36 -12.43 -16.91
N THR A 22 36.16 -11.93 -16.58
CA THR A 22 35.44 -10.88 -17.29
C THR A 22 34.80 -9.91 -16.28
N CYS A 23 34.20 -8.83 -16.79
CA CYS A 23 33.30 -8.00 -16.01
C CYS A 23 31.97 -8.73 -15.78
N PRO A 24 31.61 -9.08 -14.52
CA PRO A 24 30.40 -9.85 -14.25
C PRO A 24 29.14 -8.98 -14.40
N SER A 25 28.10 -9.52 -15.02
CA SER A 25 26.79 -8.84 -15.16
C SER A 25 26.02 -8.74 -13.83
N LYS A 26 26.17 -9.75 -12.97
CA LYS A 26 25.60 -9.76 -11.62
C LYS A 26 26.27 -8.71 -10.74
N ALA A 27 25.48 -8.01 -9.95
CA ALA A 27 25.99 -7.19 -8.86
C ALA A 27 26.48 -8.07 -7.71
N PHE A 28 27.38 -7.55 -6.89
CA PHE A 28 27.87 -8.17 -5.67
C PHE A 28 27.22 -7.49 -4.48
N LEU A 29 26.81 -8.29 -3.50
CA LEU A 29 26.28 -7.81 -2.25
C LEU A 29 26.98 -8.53 -1.11
N VAL A 30 27.64 -7.79 -0.23
CA VAL A 30 28.17 -8.34 1.02
C VAL A 30 27.15 -8.12 2.12
N GLN A 31 26.96 -9.11 2.99
CA GLN A 31 26.09 -8.96 4.16
C GLN A 31 26.70 -9.55 5.44
N GLY A 32 26.20 -9.06 6.57
CA GLY A 32 26.44 -9.62 7.90
C GLY A 32 27.70 -9.11 8.61
N ASN A 33 27.92 -9.60 9.84
CA ASN A 33 29.12 -9.28 10.63
C ASN A 33 30.33 -10.12 10.24
N THR A 34 30.10 -11.28 9.63
CA THR A 34 31.08 -12.06 8.90
C THR A 34 30.69 -11.91 7.44
N ALA A 35 31.58 -11.37 6.61
CA ALA A 35 31.25 -11.01 5.23
C ALA A 35 30.86 -12.24 4.39
N THR A 36 29.56 -12.38 4.13
CA THR A 36 28.97 -13.32 3.18
C THR A 36 28.78 -12.62 1.84
N MET A 37 29.20 -13.24 0.74
CA MET A 37 29.13 -12.68 -0.61
C MET A 37 27.97 -13.30 -1.40
N TYR A 38 27.10 -12.46 -1.95
CA TYR A 38 26.02 -12.83 -2.85
C TYR A 38 26.24 -12.22 -4.24
N GLY A 39 25.81 -12.94 -5.27
CA GLY A 39 25.58 -12.38 -6.59
C GLY A 39 24.10 -12.05 -6.75
N VAL A 40 23.79 -10.82 -7.12
CA VAL A 40 22.43 -10.30 -7.30
C VAL A 40 22.19 -10.02 -8.78
N ASN A 41 21.11 -10.58 -9.32
CA ASN A 41 20.57 -10.19 -10.60
C ASN A 41 19.70 -8.93 -10.39
N LEU A 42 20.19 -7.76 -10.79
CA LEU A 42 19.44 -6.50 -10.60
C LEU A 42 18.11 -6.48 -11.37
N VAL A 43 17.98 -7.26 -12.46
CA VAL A 43 16.76 -7.32 -13.26
C VAL A 43 15.61 -7.86 -12.42
N SER A 44 15.79 -8.97 -11.70
CA SER A 44 14.73 -9.60 -10.90
C SER A 44 14.81 -9.32 -9.40
N GLY A 45 15.99 -8.96 -8.90
CA GLY A 45 16.31 -9.00 -7.48
C GLY A 45 16.77 -10.38 -7.00
N SER A 46 16.75 -11.41 -7.86
CA SER A 46 17.17 -12.76 -7.47
C SER A 46 18.64 -12.82 -7.11
N TYR A 47 18.96 -13.64 -6.10
CA TYR A 47 20.30 -13.66 -5.54
C TYR A 47 20.75 -15.08 -5.21
N THR A 48 22.04 -15.33 -5.40
CA THR A 48 22.70 -16.60 -5.12
C THR A 48 23.91 -16.37 -4.23
N THR A 49 24.09 -17.18 -3.19
CA THR A 49 25.30 -17.10 -2.37
C THR A 49 26.51 -17.58 -3.16
N PHE A 50 27.47 -16.68 -3.38
CA PHE A 50 28.76 -17.01 -3.99
C PHE A 50 29.73 -17.56 -2.95
N ALA A 51 29.76 -17.00 -1.74
CA ALA A 51 30.55 -17.51 -0.63
C ALA A 51 29.88 -17.25 0.72
N GLN A 52 29.81 -18.28 1.57
CA GLN A 52 29.30 -18.18 2.95
C GLN A 52 30.21 -17.33 3.86
N SER A 53 31.46 -17.16 3.47
CA SER A 53 32.43 -16.27 4.09
C SER A 53 33.51 -15.95 3.06
N VAL A 54 33.93 -14.70 2.97
CA VAL A 54 35.09 -14.30 2.14
C VAL A 54 36.43 -14.53 2.85
N GLY A 55 36.49 -15.38 3.88
CA GLY A 55 37.73 -15.72 4.58
C GLY A 55 38.15 -14.75 5.68
N THR A 56 37.33 -13.73 6.00
CA THR A 56 37.48 -12.85 7.16
C THR A 56 36.46 -13.21 8.25
N ASN A 57 36.80 -12.94 9.51
CA ASN A 57 35.90 -13.12 10.66
C ASN A 57 35.17 -11.81 11.05
N ASN A 58 35.22 -10.79 10.18
CA ASN A 58 34.62 -9.48 10.40
C ASN A 58 33.96 -8.97 9.11
N LYS A 59 33.49 -7.73 9.12
CA LYS A 59 32.84 -7.07 7.99
C LYS A 59 33.82 -6.73 6.88
N LEU A 60 33.30 -6.72 5.66
CA LEU A 60 33.89 -6.09 4.48
C LEU A 60 32.85 -5.06 4.00
N ASN A 61 33.26 -3.81 3.84
CA ASN A 61 32.35 -2.68 3.62
C ASN A 61 32.99 -1.61 2.71
N GLY A 62 32.20 -0.67 2.21
CA GLY A 62 32.57 0.26 1.14
C GLY A 62 33.18 -0.47 -0.05
N ILE A 63 32.50 -1.47 -0.59
CA ILE A 63 33.09 -2.33 -1.61
C ILE A 63 32.92 -1.74 -3.01
N GLY A 64 33.89 -1.97 -3.89
CA GLY A 64 33.84 -1.51 -5.28
C GLY A 64 34.52 -2.47 -6.23
N PHE A 65 34.03 -2.59 -7.46
CA PHE A 65 34.63 -3.45 -8.47
C PHE A 65 35.57 -2.65 -9.38
N SER A 66 36.84 -3.03 -9.43
CA SER A 66 37.82 -2.41 -10.32
C SER A 66 37.74 -3.01 -11.72
N VAL A 67 37.40 -2.19 -12.72
CA VAL A 67 37.44 -2.58 -14.13
C VAL A 67 38.87 -2.69 -14.69
N HIS A 68 39.86 -2.15 -13.97
CA HIS A 68 41.27 -2.10 -14.41
C HIS A 68 42.01 -3.42 -14.18
N ASP A 69 41.77 -4.06 -13.04
CA ASP A 69 42.43 -5.32 -12.65
C ASP A 69 41.46 -6.47 -12.34
N ARG A 70 40.15 -6.18 -12.34
CA ARG A 70 39.06 -7.14 -12.12
C ARG A 70 39.12 -7.82 -10.76
N TYR A 71 39.29 -7.02 -9.70
CA TYR A 71 39.02 -7.43 -8.32
C TYR A 71 37.90 -6.58 -7.69
N ILE A 72 37.29 -7.12 -6.64
CA ILE A 72 36.47 -6.33 -5.72
C ILE A 72 37.40 -5.81 -4.62
N TYR A 73 37.45 -4.50 -4.42
CA TYR A 73 38.13 -3.86 -3.30
C TYR A 73 37.12 -3.51 -2.21
N GLY A 74 37.57 -3.45 -0.96
CA GLY A 74 36.72 -3.01 0.14
C GLY A 74 37.51 -2.80 1.43
N TRP A 75 36.88 -2.17 2.41
CA TRP A 75 37.42 -1.96 3.74
C TRP A 75 37.31 -3.23 4.60
N ASP A 76 38.43 -3.85 4.92
CA ASP A 76 38.52 -5.02 5.79
C ASP A 76 38.58 -4.58 7.25
N TYR A 77 37.49 -4.82 7.99
CA TYR A 77 37.39 -4.45 9.40
C TYR A 77 38.35 -5.24 10.31
N SER A 78 38.84 -6.40 9.86
CA SER A 78 39.80 -7.20 10.62
C SER A 78 41.17 -6.56 10.64
N ASN A 79 41.61 -6.03 9.49
CA ASN A 79 42.92 -5.40 9.33
C ASN A 79 42.89 -3.87 9.49
N LYS A 80 41.70 -3.25 9.48
CA LYS A 80 41.50 -1.79 9.45
C LYS A 80 42.25 -1.14 8.28
N ASP A 81 42.19 -1.81 7.14
CA ASP A 81 42.83 -1.41 5.89
C ASP A 81 41.98 -1.95 4.73
N ILE A 82 42.39 -1.72 3.49
CA ILE A 82 41.70 -2.26 2.32
C ILE A 82 42.09 -3.73 2.10
N GLY A 83 41.19 -4.50 1.51
CA GLY A 83 41.49 -5.82 0.96
C GLY A 83 40.89 -5.97 -0.42
N ARG A 84 41.36 -6.96 -1.16
CA ARG A 84 40.79 -7.33 -2.46
C ARG A 84 40.25 -8.75 -2.46
N VAL A 85 39.22 -9.00 -3.25
CA VAL A 85 38.57 -10.29 -3.42
C VAL A 85 38.60 -10.65 -4.89
N GLY A 86 39.16 -11.82 -5.21
CA GLY A 86 39.21 -12.37 -6.56
C GLY A 86 38.05 -13.31 -6.86
N LYS A 87 38.16 -14.06 -7.97
CA LYS A 87 37.11 -14.98 -8.44
C LYS A 87 36.88 -16.21 -7.56
N ASP A 88 37.77 -16.45 -6.60
CA ASP A 88 37.62 -17.48 -5.56
C ASP A 88 36.82 -16.98 -4.35
N TYR A 89 36.44 -15.70 -4.34
CA TYR A 89 35.71 -15.02 -3.27
C TYR A 89 36.45 -15.03 -1.93
N VAL A 90 37.78 -15.10 -1.94
CA VAL A 90 38.61 -15.02 -0.73
C VAL A 90 39.25 -13.64 -0.64
N LEU A 91 39.17 -13.01 0.54
CA LEU A 91 39.75 -11.72 0.86
C LEU A 91 41.27 -11.85 1.05
N GLU A 92 42.01 -11.10 0.25
CA GLU A 92 43.44 -10.86 0.37
C GLU A 92 43.66 -9.46 0.98
N PRO A 93 44.22 -9.35 2.20
CA PRO A 93 44.54 -8.06 2.80
C PRO A 93 45.59 -7.30 2.00
N ILE A 94 45.41 -5.98 1.88
CA ILE A 94 46.37 -5.08 1.23
C ILE A 94 46.86 -4.09 2.27
N MET A 95 48.18 -3.92 2.33
CA MET A 95 48.81 -3.00 3.28
C MET A 95 48.97 -1.62 2.63
N THR A 96 48.24 -0.63 3.13
CA THR A 96 48.36 0.76 2.69
C THR A 96 49.04 1.62 3.75
N SER A 97 49.27 2.89 3.42
CA SER A 97 49.71 3.91 4.37
C SER A 97 48.85 5.16 4.22
N GLY A 98 48.73 5.98 5.27
CA GLY A 98 48.06 7.28 5.22
C GLY A 98 46.61 7.33 5.72
N PHE A 99 45.96 6.18 5.94
CA PHE A 99 44.65 6.16 6.60
C PHE A 99 44.73 6.49 8.10
N PRO A 100 43.67 7.11 8.67
CA PRO A 100 43.52 7.25 10.12
C PRO A 100 43.11 5.93 10.77
N ASP A 101 43.38 5.76 12.08
CA ASP A 101 42.91 4.59 12.85
C ASP A 101 41.38 4.64 13.06
N THR A 102 40.64 4.18 12.06
CA THR A 102 39.18 4.11 12.05
C THR A 102 38.69 3.04 11.07
N ASN A 103 37.38 2.76 11.06
CA ASN A 103 36.75 1.97 10.01
C ASN A 103 35.92 2.84 9.07
N PHE A 104 35.95 2.50 7.78
CA PHE A 104 35.12 3.11 6.74
C PHE A 104 34.00 2.16 6.30
N TYR A 105 32.86 2.73 5.95
CA TYR A 105 31.67 1.98 5.53
C TYR A 105 31.03 2.55 4.25
N VAL A 106 31.67 3.52 3.62
CA VAL A 106 31.25 4.11 2.35
C VAL A 106 32.48 4.06 1.47
N GLY A 107 32.40 3.44 0.30
CA GLY A 107 33.54 3.27 -0.57
C GLY A 107 33.16 2.67 -1.91
N ASP A 108 33.92 2.99 -2.95
CA ASP A 108 33.82 2.37 -4.28
C ASP A 108 35.13 2.60 -5.05
N VAL A 109 35.31 1.89 -6.16
CA VAL A 109 36.44 2.05 -7.08
C VAL A 109 36.01 2.93 -8.25
N ALA A 110 36.81 3.96 -8.55
CA ALA A 110 36.54 4.82 -9.69
C ALA A 110 36.67 4.04 -11.01
N ILE A 111 35.77 4.31 -11.97
CA ILE A 111 35.71 3.57 -13.24
C ILE A 111 36.84 3.97 -14.20
N HIS A 112 37.18 5.26 -14.20
CA HIS A 112 38.14 5.85 -15.15
C HIS A 112 39.52 6.07 -14.53
N GLU A 113 39.63 5.90 -13.22
CA GLU A 113 40.85 6.03 -12.45
C GLU A 113 41.04 4.74 -11.64
N ASN A 114 42.21 4.11 -11.73
CA ASN A 114 42.52 2.92 -10.95
C ASN A 114 42.80 3.30 -9.47
N ALA A 115 41.78 3.79 -8.78
CA ALA A 115 41.84 4.27 -7.41
C ALA A 115 40.56 3.91 -6.65
N PHE A 116 40.76 3.55 -5.39
CA PHE A 116 39.69 3.27 -4.45
C PHE A 116 39.44 4.48 -3.54
N TYR A 117 38.16 4.81 -3.35
CA TYR A 117 37.74 5.93 -2.54
C TYR A 117 36.97 5.43 -1.32
N VAL A 118 37.22 6.02 -0.14
CA VAL A 118 36.45 5.76 1.08
C VAL A 118 36.07 7.04 1.79
N TYR A 119 34.88 7.07 2.39
CA TYR A 119 34.36 8.25 3.07
C TYR A 119 33.89 7.96 4.48
N LYS A 120 34.18 8.88 5.40
CA LYS A 120 33.55 8.96 6.71
C LYS A 120 33.45 10.39 7.20
N LYS A 121 32.25 10.77 7.64
CA LYS A 121 31.96 12.08 8.21
C LYS A 121 32.76 12.34 9.50
N GLY A 122 33.31 13.56 9.62
CA GLY A 122 34.02 14.03 10.83
C GLY A 122 35.29 14.83 10.54
N ALA A 123 35.64 15.76 11.44
CA ALA A 123 36.74 16.71 11.27
C ALA A 123 38.15 16.08 11.25
N SER A 124 38.32 14.88 11.82
CA SER A 124 39.57 14.11 11.75
C SER A 124 39.52 13.01 10.68
N LEU A 125 38.42 12.94 9.92
CA LEU A 125 38.09 11.92 8.94
C LEU A 125 37.80 12.60 7.59
N GLY A 126 37.28 11.91 6.59
CA GLY A 126 36.99 12.55 5.32
C GLY A 126 36.81 11.60 4.18
N LEU A 127 36.90 12.16 2.97
CA LEU A 127 37.06 11.40 1.75
C LEU A 127 38.55 11.15 1.54
N TYR A 128 38.91 9.88 1.36
CA TYR A 128 40.26 9.45 1.07
C TYR A 128 40.28 8.76 -0.29
N ARG A 129 41.37 8.97 -1.02
CA ARG A 129 41.71 8.30 -2.27
C ARG A 129 42.95 7.44 -2.04
N VAL A 130 42.97 6.22 -2.54
CA VAL A 130 44.18 5.38 -2.60
C VAL A 130 44.36 4.85 -4.02
N SER A 131 45.54 5.09 -4.61
CA SER A 131 45.86 4.57 -5.93
C SER A 131 46.07 3.05 -5.88
N LEU A 132 45.43 2.33 -6.79
CA LEU A 132 45.58 0.89 -7.02
C LEU A 132 46.49 0.59 -8.23
N ASP A 133 47.00 1.63 -8.90
CA ASP A 133 47.94 1.51 -10.01
C ASP A 133 49.38 1.35 -9.49
N GLU A 134 49.96 0.17 -9.71
CA GLU A 134 51.33 -0.18 -9.31
C GLU A 134 52.39 0.74 -9.94
N ASP A 135 52.08 1.36 -11.08
CA ASP A 135 52.98 2.29 -11.77
C ASP A 135 52.88 3.73 -11.22
N SER A 136 51.93 4.00 -10.31
CA SER A 136 51.76 5.34 -9.73
C SER A 136 52.74 5.61 -8.59
N GLY A 137 53.24 6.86 -8.51
CA GLY A 137 54.13 7.30 -7.43
C GLY A 137 53.47 7.32 -6.04
N ASP A 138 52.14 7.26 -5.98
CA ASP A 138 51.33 7.18 -4.76
C ASP A 138 50.62 5.82 -4.59
N TYR A 139 51.09 4.76 -5.27
CA TYR A 139 50.55 3.41 -5.12
C TYR A 139 50.42 3.01 -3.64
N LEU A 140 49.21 2.59 -3.24
CA LEU A 140 48.83 2.21 -1.87
C LEU A 140 49.10 3.30 -0.80
N GLN A 141 49.19 4.56 -1.19
CA GLN A 141 49.29 5.72 -0.29
C GLN A 141 47.95 6.46 -0.27
N ALA A 142 47.20 6.29 0.82
CA ALA A 142 45.94 6.97 1.04
C ALA A 142 46.15 8.47 1.28
N GLN A 143 45.43 9.29 0.52
CA GLN A 143 45.46 10.74 0.60
C GLN A 143 44.07 11.27 0.98
N ARG A 144 44.01 12.15 1.98
CA ARG A 144 42.77 12.82 2.37
C ARG A 144 42.46 13.93 1.36
N VAL A 145 41.40 13.74 0.56
CA VAL A 145 40.94 14.71 -0.43
C VAL A 145 40.29 15.91 0.26
N ILE A 146 39.35 15.64 1.19
CA ILE A 146 38.62 16.68 1.91
C ILE A 146 38.35 16.27 3.36
N ASP A 147 38.16 17.28 4.21
CA ASP A 147 37.65 17.12 5.55
C ASP A 147 36.21 16.60 5.58
N GLY A 148 35.94 15.55 6.37
CA GLY A 148 34.62 14.93 6.46
C GLY A 148 33.55 15.82 7.11
N SER A 149 33.93 16.86 7.85
CA SER A 149 33.02 17.91 8.32
C SER A 149 32.75 18.98 7.27
N ALA A 150 33.59 19.08 6.24
CA ALA A 150 33.34 19.93 5.08
C ALA A 150 32.44 19.24 4.05
N LEU A 151 32.68 17.96 3.74
CA LEU A 151 31.77 17.17 2.90
C LEU A 151 30.44 16.88 3.61
N ASN A 152 30.49 16.50 4.90
CA ASN A 152 29.37 16.49 5.85
C ASN A 152 28.13 15.64 5.50
N LEU A 153 28.21 14.71 4.55
CA LEU A 153 27.10 13.85 4.14
C LEU A 153 26.88 12.68 5.11
N ASN A 154 25.60 12.34 5.34
CA ASN A 154 25.16 11.15 6.09
C ASN A 154 24.68 10.07 5.10
N ILE A 155 25.63 9.39 4.47
CA ILE A 155 25.39 8.39 3.42
C ILE A 155 25.90 7.03 3.87
N PHE A 156 25.41 5.97 3.24
CA PHE A 156 25.70 4.59 3.62
C PHE A 156 26.53 3.84 2.59
N ASP A 157 26.46 4.26 1.33
CA ASP A 157 27.23 3.71 0.22
C ASP A 157 27.35 4.77 -0.89
N MET A 158 28.23 4.59 -1.87
CA MET A 158 28.35 5.44 -3.05
C MET A 158 28.76 4.62 -4.27
N ALA A 159 28.38 5.05 -5.48
CA ALA A 159 28.86 4.41 -6.70
C ALA A 159 29.30 5.43 -7.76
N PHE A 160 30.29 5.06 -8.56
CA PHE A 160 30.72 5.84 -9.71
C PHE A 160 29.85 5.58 -10.94
N ALA A 161 29.46 6.65 -11.64
CA ALA A 161 28.73 6.53 -12.90
C ALA A 161 29.69 6.19 -14.05
N PRO A 162 29.31 5.33 -15.02
CA PRO A 162 30.12 5.05 -16.20
C PRO A 162 30.07 6.17 -17.26
N ASP A 163 29.67 7.39 -16.87
CA ASP A 163 29.55 8.55 -17.74
C ASP A 163 30.91 9.17 -18.11
N GLU A 164 30.93 10.21 -18.95
CA GLU A 164 32.17 10.87 -19.39
C GLU A 164 32.90 11.62 -18.26
N ASN A 165 32.27 11.87 -17.12
CA ASN A 165 32.84 12.67 -16.05
C ASN A 165 33.44 11.79 -14.96
N ALA A 166 34.72 11.46 -15.19
CA ALA A 166 35.52 10.52 -14.41
C ALA A 166 35.57 10.73 -12.88
N SER A 167 35.22 11.91 -12.35
CA SER A 167 35.31 12.20 -10.92
C SER A 167 33.98 12.17 -10.16
N LEU A 168 32.87 11.77 -10.79
CA LEU A 168 31.56 11.83 -10.15
C LEU A 168 31.13 10.51 -9.51
N ALA A 169 30.88 10.56 -8.21
CA ALA A 169 30.19 9.51 -7.46
C ALA A 169 28.80 9.98 -7.02
N TYR A 170 27.88 9.04 -6.86
CA TYR A 170 26.49 9.31 -6.48
C TYR A 170 26.10 8.49 -5.25
N SER A 171 25.24 9.07 -4.42
CA SER A 171 24.77 8.44 -3.18
C SER A 171 23.43 9.02 -2.75
N VAL A 172 22.67 8.27 -1.93
CA VAL A 172 21.40 8.71 -1.34
C VAL A 172 21.48 8.64 0.18
N ASP A 173 21.10 9.72 0.87
CA ASP A 173 21.03 9.73 2.34
C ASP A 173 19.75 9.05 2.88
N SER A 174 19.66 8.89 4.20
CA SER A 174 18.51 8.24 4.84
C SER A 174 17.15 8.92 4.62
N ASN A 175 17.18 10.20 4.26
CA ASN A 175 15.98 11.00 4.00
C ASN A 175 15.59 10.99 2.51
N GLY A 176 16.35 10.28 1.67
CA GLY A 176 16.09 10.19 0.24
C GLY A 176 16.73 11.30 -0.58
N ASN A 177 17.65 12.10 -0.04
CA ASN A 177 18.31 13.12 -0.87
C ASN A 177 19.41 12.47 -1.71
N LEU A 178 19.31 12.62 -3.04
CA LEU A 178 20.35 12.22 -3.99
C LEU A 178 21.46 13.27 -3.99
N TYR A 179 22.69 12.82 -3.78
CA TYR A 179 23.89 13.65 -3.88
C TYR A 179 24.76 13.20 -5.02
N ARG A 180 25.30 14.18 -5.74
CA ARG A 180 26.43 14.04 -6.64
C ARG A 180 27.69 14.60 -5.96
N ILE A 181 28.74 13.81 -5.90
CA ILE A 181 29.99 14.09 -5.21
C ILE A 181 31.11 14.15 -6.25
N ASP A 182 31.83 15.26 -6.31
CA ASP A 182 33.06 15.38 -7.09
C ASP A 182 34.23 14.91 -6.23
N VAL A 183 34.71 13.70 -6.48
CA VAL A 183 35.74 13.06 -5.65
C VAL A 183 37.12 13.68 -5.81
N SER A 184 37.33 14.54 -6.81
CA SER A 184 38.62 15.22 -7.03
C SER A 184 38.90 16.32 -6.00
N ASN A 185 37.84 16.92 -5.47
CA ASN A 185 37.92 18.05 -4.53
C ASN A 185 37.01 17.88 -3.30
N GLY A 186 36.13 16.87 -3.30
CA GLY A 186 35.22 16.58 -2.21
C GLY A 186 34.02 17.52 -2.09
N THR A 187 33.66 18.25 -3.15
CA THR A 187 32.42 19.03 -3.19
C THR A 187 31.22 18.14 -3.48
N SER A 188 30.03 18.52 -2.99
CA SER A 188 28.79 17.80 -3.26
C SER A 188 27.66 18.73 -3.66
N THR A 189 26.73 18.21 -4.46
CA THR A 189 25.49 18.87 -4.87
C THR A 189 24.32 17.97 -4.54
N ASN A 190 23.30 18.49 -3.84
CA ASN A 190 22.03 17.80 -3.68
C ASN A 190 21.20 17.99 -4.96
N LEU A 191 20.81 16.89 -5.60
CA LEU A 191 20.07 16.87 -6.86
C LEU A 191 18.55 16.79 -6.68
N GLY A 192 18.07 16.54 -5.46
CA GLY A 192 16.65 16.40 -5.14
C GLY A 192 16.36 15.15 -4.30
N ASN A 193 15.09 15.00 -3.92
CA ASN A 193 14.62 13.87 -3.14
C ASN A 193 14.09 12.76 -4.05
N VAL A 194 14.42 11.50 -3.74
CA VAL A 194 13.99 10.31 -4.50
C VAL A 194 12.60 9.79 -4.13
N GLY A 195 11.92 10.45 -3.17
CA GLY A 195 10.61 10.01 -2.66
C GLY A 195 10.66 8.75 -1.80
N GLN A 196 11.86 8.24 -1.50
CA GLN A 196 12.10 7.05 -0.70
C GLN A 196 13.02 7.39 0.47
N SER A 197 12.66 6.94 1.67
CA SER A 197 13.50 7.04 2.87
C SER A 197 13.89 5.65 3.37
N GLY A 198 14.93 5.61 4.22
CA GLY A 198 15.49 4.40 4.79
C GLY A 198 16.99 4.30 4.61
N THR A 199 17.60 3.24 5.13
CA THR A 199 19.03 2.98 4.91
C THR A 199 19.22 2.31 3.56
N PHE A 200 19.98 2.96 2.67
CA PHE A 200 20.35 2.43 1.37
C PHE A 200 21.78 1.90 1.41
N GLY A 201 21.95 0.68 1.92
CA GLY A 201 23.29 0.16 2.22
C GLY A 201 24.03 -0.38 0.99
N ALA A 202 23.38 -0.49 -0.17
CA ALA A 202 24.06 -0.85 -1.41
C ALA A 202 23.54 0.00 -2.57
N VAL A 203 24.44 0.55 -3.39
CA VAL A 203 24.09 1.34 -4.58
C VAL A 203 24.88 0.89 -5.81
N TYR A 204 24.32 1.04 -7.00
CA TYR A 204 24.92 0.53 -8.23
C TYR A 204 24.67 1.44 -9.43
N PHE A 205 25.57 1.39 -10.40
CA PHE A 205 25.30 1.84 -11.77
C PHE A 205 25.30 0.68 -12.76
N ASP A 206 24.47 0.82 -13.80
CA ASP A 206 24.60 0.03 -15.01
C ASP A 206 25.29 0.76 -16.16
N VAL A 207 25.56 0.03 -17.24
CA VAL A 207 26.27 0.53 -18.43
C VAL A 207 25.50 1.64 -19.16
N GLU A 208 24.19 1.76 -18.91
CA GLU A 208 23.33 2.81 -19.45
C GLU A 208 23.24 4.02 -18.50
N SER A 209 24.01 4.02 -17.40
CA SER A 209 24.01 5.06 -16.37
C SER A 209 22.71 5.16 -15.58
N ASN A 210 21.94 4.07 -15.51
CA ASN A 210 20.85 3.95 -14.55
C ASN A 210 21.43 3.76 -13.15
N PHE A 211 20.94 4.53 -12.18
CA PHE A 211 21.38 4.45 -10.78
C PHE A 211 20.39 3.62 -9.96
N TYR A 212 20.90 2.68 -9.19
CA TYR A 212 20.11 1.75 -8.38
C TYR A 212 20.46 1.90 -6.91
N ILE A 213 19.45 1.88 -6.04
CA ILE A 213 19.62 1.87 -4.59
C ILE A 213 18.87 0.70 -3.98
N SER A 214 19.52 -0.03 -3.08
CA SER A 214 18.93 -1.16 -2.35
C SER A 214 18.63 -0.74 -0.93
N ARG A 215 17.36 -0.84 -0.52
CA ARG A 215 16.91 -0.43 0.82
C ARG A 215 16.93 -1.60 1.80
N ASN A 216 17.53 -1.38 2.96
CA ASN A 216 17.83 -2.43 3.92
C ASN A 216 16.60 -3.01 4.63
N GLN A 217 15.58 -2.18 4.84
CA GLN A 217 14.43 -2.52 5.68
C GLN A 217 13.43 -3.47 5.01
N ASP A 218 13.41 -3.52 3.68
CA ASP A 218 12.49 -4.33 2.88
C ASP A 218 13.17 -5.07 1.71
N GLY A 219 14.44 -4.77 1.40
CA GLY A 219 15.15 -5.37 0.28
C GLY A 219 14.78 -4.76 -1.07
N HIS A 220 13.90 -3.75 -1.12
CA HIS A 220 13.50 -3.14 -2.37
C HIS A 220 14.68 -2.46 -3.07
N VAL A 221 14.77 -2.68 -4.38
CA VAL A 221 15.73 -2.03 -5.27
C VAL A 221 14.98 -1.00 -6.09
N PHE A 222 15.40 0.26 -5.99
CA PHE A 222 14.81 1.37 -6.74
C PHE A 222 15.75 1.79 -7.87
N LYS A 223 15.17 2.10 -9.03
CA LYS A 223 15.86 2.72 -10.17
C LYS A 223 15.59 4.22 -10.14
N ILE A 224 16.65 5.02 -10.19
CA ILE A 224 16.61 6.49 -10.10
C ILE A 224 17.06 7.07 -11.44
N ASP A 225 16.25 7.97 -11.99
CA ASP A 225 16.74 8.94 -12.97
C ASP A 225 17.50 10.05 -12.24
N ILE A 226 18.82 10.08 -12.38
CA ILE A 226 19.69 11.05 -11.71
C ILE A 226 19.40 12.51 -12.13
N ASN A 227 18.75 12.72 -13.28
CA ASN A 227 18.34 14.05 -13.75
C ASN A 227 16.94 14.44 -13.27
N ASN A 228 16.15 13.46 -12.82
CA ASN A 228 14.82 13.67 -12.25
C ASN A 228 14.57 12.73 -11.05
N PRO A 229 15.19 12.98 -9.89
CA PRO A 229 15.14 12.07 -8.74
C PRO A 229 13.72 11.77 -8.26
N ALA A 230 12.78 12.72 -8.45
CA ALA A 230 11.38 12.51 -8.11
C ALA A 230 10.70 11.38 -8.91
N ASN A 231 11.23 11.02 -10.09
CA ASN A 231 10.77 9.89 -10.90
C ASN A 231 11.51 8.60 -10.54
N THR A 232 11.56 8.27 -9.25
CA THR A 232 12.16 7.01 -8.76
C THR A 232 11.13 5.89 -8.82
N GLN A 233 11.54 4.74 -9.37
CA GLN A 233 10.67 3.59 -9.56
C GLN A 233 11.13 2.41 -8.73
N LEU A 234 10.19 1.70 -8.10
CA LEU A 234 10.47 0.37 -7.57
C LEU A 234 10.82 -0.56 -8.74
N PHE A 235 12.06 -1.01 -8.79
CA PHE A 235 12.60 -1.74 -9.93
C PHE A 235 12.58 -3.24 -9.70
N ALA A 236 12.95 -3.69 -8.51
CA ALA A 236 12.96 -5.10 -8.14
C ALA A 236 12.83 -5.33 -6.63
N TYR A 237 12.49 -6.56 -6.24
CA TYR A 237 12.42 -7.01 -4.86
C TYR A 237 13.66 -7.85 -4.58
N GLY A 238 14.68 -7.22 -3.99
CA GLY A 238 15.97 -7.83 -3.70
C GLY A 238 16.06 -8.45 -2.30
N PRO A 239 17.25 -8.95 -1.92
CA PRO A 239 17.47 -9.56 -0.62
C PRO A 239 17.36 -8.55 0.53
N LEU A 240 16.55 -8.88 1.53
CA LEU A 240 16.48 -8.14 2.79
C LEU A 240 17.79 -8.25 3.57
N SER A 241 18.33 -7.13 4.05
CA SER A 241 19.48 -7.13 4.95
C SER A 241 19.59 -5.90 5.82
N ASN A 242 19.82 -6.09 7.13
CA ASN A 242 20.07 -5.00 8.07
C ASN A 242 21.48 -4.39 7.92
N THR A 243 22.42 -5.10 7.29
CA THR A 243 23.80 -4.65 7.07
C THR A 243 24.29 -5.22 5.75
N ASN A 244 24.45 -4.37 4.75
CA ASN A 244 24.92 -4.75 3.43
C ASN A 244 25.78 -3.63 2.80
N ASP A 245 26.48 -4.01 1.74
CA ASP A 245 27.30 -3.14 0.90
C ASP A 245 27.39 -3.74 -0.51
N GLY A 246 27.40 -2.89 -1.54
CA GLY A 246 27.21 -3.30 -2.92
C GLY A 246 28.36 -2.92 -3.83
N ALA A 247 28.76 -3.82 -4.73
CA ALA A 247 29.68 -3.50 -5.81
C ALA A 247 29.17 -4.04 -7.13
N ARG A 248 29.50 -3.39 -8.25
CA ARG A 248 29.16 -3.89 -9.58
C ARG A 248 30.20 -3.45 -10.60
N CYS A 249 30.51 -4.30 -11.59
CA CYS A 249 31.18 -3.81 -12.79
C CYS A 249 30.19 -2.93 -13.58
N ALA A 250 30.27 -1.61 -13.40
CA ALA A 250 29.34 -0.65 -14.00
C ALA A 250 29.31 -0.72 -15.53
N THR A 251 30.40 -1.16 -16.18
CA THR A 251 30.49 -1.30 -17.64
C THR A 251 29.90 -2.60 -18.19
N ALA A 252 29.45 -3.52 -17.34
CA ALA A 252 28.76 -4.74 -17.76
C ALA A 252 27.27 -4.45 -18.04
N PRO A 253 26.61 -5.17 -18.96
CA PRO A 253 25.15 -5.16 -19.07
C PRO A 253 24.51 -5.83 -17.84
N ILE A 254 23.26 -5.48 -17.50
CA ILE A 254 22.51 -6.14 -16.42
C ILE A 254 21.87 -7.46 -16.86
N ILE A 255 21.73 -7.68 -18.17
CA ILE A 255 21.36 -8.96 -18.78
C ILE A 255 22.61 -9.57 -19.41
N ASP A 256 22.86 -10.85 -19.12
CA ASP A 256 23.89 -11.65 -19.80
C ASP A 256 23.20 -12.57 -20.82
N ASP A 257 23.24 -12.16 -22.09
CA ASP A 257 22.65 -12.90 -23.22
C ASP A 257 23.48 -14.10 -23.68
N THR A 258 24.64 -14.33 -23.05
CA THR A 258 25.50 -15.49 -23.33
C THR A 258 25.14 -16.71 -22.46
N GLN A 259 24.32 -16.51 -21.43
CA GLN A 259 23.82 -17.57 -20.55
C GLN A 259 22.37 -17.91 -20.89
N GLU A 260 21.92 -19.09 -20.46
CA GLU A 260 20.50 -19.45 -20.55
C GLU A 260 19.64 -18.41 -19.81
N PRO A 261 18.48 -18.02 -20.39
CA PRO A 261 17.60 -17.07 -19.73
C PRO A 261 17.05 -17.66 -18.44
N THR A 262 16.81 -16.78 -17.46
CA THR A 262 16.29 -17.16 -16.14
C THR A 262 15.18 -16.23 -15.67
N ILE A 263 14.72 -15.35 -16.55
CA ILE A 263 13.69 -14.36 -16.26
C ILE A 263 12.51 -14.66 -17.17
N ASP A 264 11.34 -14.77 -16.57
CA ASP A 264 10.03 -14.74 -17.21
C ASP A 264 9.57 -13.28 -17.28
N TYR A 265 9.12 -12.80 -18.43
CA TYR A 265 8.59 -11.45 -18.64
C TYR A 265 7.11 -11.51 -19.00
N GLY A 266 6.35 -10.48 -18.60
CA GLY A 266 4.98 -10.34 -19.07
C GLY A 266 4.92 -10.13 -20.59
N ASP A 267 3.78 -10.48 -21.19
CA ASP A 267 3.58 -10.49 -22.64
C ASP A 267 2.50 -9.49 -23.13
N ALA A 268 1.95 -8.67 -22.22
CA ALA A 268 1.05 -7.57 -22.59
C ALA A 268 1.78 -6.52 -23.47
N PRO A 269 1.05 -5.69 -24.25
CA PRO A 269 1.64 -4.57 -24.96
C PRO A 269 2.46 -3.66 -24.04
N ASP A 270 3.51 -3.04 -24.56
CA ASP A 270 4.46 -2.27 -23.74
C ASP A 270 3.84 -1.08 -22.98
N SER A 271 2.64 -0.61 -23.39
CA SER A 271 1.86 0.37 -22.62
C SER A 271 1.57 -0.10 -21.19
N TYR A 272 1.41 -1.40 -20.98
CA TYR A 272 1.17 -2.03 -19.69
C TYR A 272 2.45 -2.22 -18.85
N GLY A 273 3.61 -1.80 -19.36
CA GLY A 273 4.90 -2.05 -18.75
C GLY A 273 5.31 -3.51 -18.91
N THR A 274 5.92 -3.81 -20.06
CA THR A 274 6.36 -5.17 -20.41
C THR A 274 7.87 -5.19 -20.66
N SER A 275 8.40 -4.24 -21.42
CA SER A 275 9.84 -4.08 -21.63
C SER A 275 10.58 -3.70 -20.36
N LEU A 276 11.85 -4.07 -20.28
CA LEU A 276 12.74 -3.65 -19.19
C LEU A 276 12.87 -2.12 -19.09
N SER A 277 12.85 -1.43 -20.24
CA SER A 277 12.84 0.04 -20.32
C SER A 277 11.59 0.67 -19.70
N ALA A 278 10.43 0.00 -19.82
CA ALA A 278 9.18 0.40 -19.19
C ALA A 278 9.05 -0.15 -17.76
N ASN A 279 10.13 -0.70 -17.19
CA ASN A 279 10.15 -1.38 -15.89
C ASN A 279 9.11 -2.53 -15.80
N GLY A 280 8.94 -3.27 -16.88
CA GLY A 280 7.87 -4.25 -16.99
C GLY A 280 7.92 -5.38 -15.98
N ALA A 281 6.77 -6.02 -15.77
CA ALA A 281 6.65 -7.16 -14.87
C ALA A 281 7.55 -8.30 -15.35
N ARG A 282 8.28 -8.88 -14.40
CA ARG A 282 9.20 -9.98 -14.67
C ARG A 282 9.52 -10.75 -13.40
N HIS A 283 9.79 -12.04 -13.54
CA HIS A 283 10.04 -12.96 -12.44
C HIS A 283 11.29 -13.78 -12.72
N HIS A 284 12.11 -14.04 -11.71
CA HIS A 284 13.11 -15.09 -11.84
C HIS A 284 12.41 -16.44 -11.75
N ILE A 285 12.60 -17.29 -12.75
CA ILE A 285 11.93 -18.59 -12.80
C ILE A 285 12.38 -19.49 -11.65
N GLY A 286 11.45 -20.30 -11.15
CA GLY A 286 11.68 -21.18 -10.01
C GLY A 286 10.73 -22.37 -10.00
N ASP A 287 10.39 -22.83 -8.80
CA ASP A 287 9.48 -23.96 -8.60
C ASP A 287 8.04 -23.55 -8.27
N LEU A 288 7.77 -22.24 -8.25
CA LEU A 288 6.47 -21.62 -8.06
C LEU A 288 6.08 -20.94 -9.38
N PHE A 289 4.97 -21.38 -9.98
CA PHE A 289 4.43 -20.89 -11.25
C PHE A 289 2.96 -21.34 -11.39
N PHE A 290 2.26 -20.77 -12.35
CA PHE A 290 0.93 -21.14 -12.80
C PHE A 290 0.98 -22.30 -13.81
N GLY A 291 -0.04 -23.16 -13.82
CA GLY A 291 -0.16 -24.22 -14.82
C GLY A 291 0.81 -25.39 -14.63
N GLN A 292 1.52 -25.77 -15.70
CA GLN A 292 2.35 -26.99 -15.77
C GLN A 292 3.86 -26.73 -15.88
N SER A 293 4.25 -25.58 -16.40
CA SER A 293 5.64 -25.16 -16.61
C SER A 293 5.68 -23.65 -16.72
N VAL A 294 6.88 -23.10 -16.49
CA VAL A 294 7.24 -21.69 -16.74
C VAL A 294 8.42 -21.65 -17.72
N SER A 295 8.43 -20.69 -18.62
CA SER A 295 9.48 -20.44 -19.59
C SER A 295 10.29 -19.18 -19.22
N ALA A 296 11.42 -18.95 -19.90
CA ALA A 296 12.24 -17.78 -19.64
C ALA A 296 12.78 -17.20 -20.95
N GLU A 297 12.94 -15.89 -20.96
CA GLU A 297 13.56 -15.13 -22.04
C GLU A 297 14.53 -14.05 -21.56
N HIS A 298 15.39 -13.60 -22.47
CA HIS A 298 16.24 -12.43 -22.23
C HIS A 298 15.46 -11.12 -22.43
N LEU A 299 14.42 -11.14 -23.27
CA LEU A 299 13.59 -10.00 -23.67
C LEU A 299 12.15 -10.47 -23.84
N PRO A 300 11.14 -9.67 -23.46
CA PRO A 300 9.72 -10.06 -23.53
C PRO A 300 9.32 -10.59 -24.91
N LYS A 301 8.47 -11.60 -24.92
CA LYS A 301 7.87 -12.12 -26.15
C LYS A 301 6.50 -11.45 -26.34
N ALA A 302 5.90 -11.69 -27.50
CA ALA A 302 4.57 -11.16 -27.84
C ALA A 302 3.49 -12.24 -27.80
N ALA A 303 3.87 -13.48 -27.50
CA ALA A 303 3.01 -14.64 -27.52
C ALA A 303 3.48 -15.59 -26.44
N ASP A 304 2.58 -15.83 -25.51
CA ASP A 304 2.79 -16.63 -24.32
C ASP A 304 2.91 -18.12 -24.68
N ASP A 305 3.89 -18.79 -24.08
CA ASP A 305 4.18 -20.22 -24.26
C ASP A 305 3.84 -21.08 -23.02
N ASP A 306 3.44 -20.47 -21.90
CA ASP A 306 2.82 -21.10 -20.74
C ASP A 306 1.44 -20.46 -20.47
N ASN A 307 0.53 -21.17 -19.81
CA ASN A 307 -0.83 -20.69 -19.58
C ASN A 307 -1.43 -21.46 -18.41
N GLY A 308 -1.52 -20.83 -17.25
CA GLY A 308 -2.04 -21.43 -16.03
C GLY A 308 -3.35 -20.83 -15.53
N ILE A 309 -3.91 -19.84 -16.24
CA ILE A 309 -5.07 -19.04 -15.82
C ILE A 309 -6.22 -19.17 -16.82
N SER A 310 -7.46 -19.20 -16.32
CA SER A 310 -8.66 -19.31 -17.15
C SER A 310 -9.86 -18.59 -16.53
N PHE A 311 -10.58 -17.84 -17.36
CA PHE A 311 -11.88 -17.25 -17.00
C PHE A 311 -12.98 -18.28 -17.32
N LEU A 312 -13.65 -18.79 -16.29
CA LEU A 312 -14.71 -19.80 -16.42
C LEU A 312 -16.08 -19.19 -16.74
N THR A 313 -16.24 -17.89 -16.50
CA THR A 313 -17.39 -17.09 -16.92
C THR A 313 -16.92 -15.83 -17.62
N ASN A 314 -17.84 -15.13 -18.31
CA ASN A 314 -17.51 -13.91 -19.04
C ASN A 314 -17.23 -12.75 -18.08
N LEU A 315 -16.38 -11.82 -18.53
CA LEU A 315 -16.22 -10.50 -17.93
C LEU A 315 -17.41 -9.63 -18.34
N GLU A 316 -18.51 -9.68 -17.59
CA GLU A 316 -19.72 -8.92 -17.88
C GLU A 316 -19.91 -7.80 -16.85
N THR A 317 -20.05 -6.55 -17.29
CA THR A 317 -20.05 -5.39 -16.38
C THR A 317 -21.13 -5.49 -15.30
N GLY A 318 -20.75 -5.27 -14.04
CA GLY A 318 -21.66 -5.34 -12.89
C GLY A 318 -21.99 -6.75 -12.39
N TYR A 319 -21.46 -7.80 -13.02
CA TYR A 319 -21.50 -9.18 -12.55
C TYR A 319 -20.14 -9.62 -11.98
N GLU A 320 -20.10 -10.82 -11.43
CA GLU A 320 -18.85 -11.46 -11.03
C GLU A 320 -18.35 -12.42 -12.12
N THR A 321 -17.04 -12.46 -12.30
CA THR A 321 -16.37 -13.47 -13.10
C THR A 321 -15.72 -14.53 -12.20
N LEU A 322 -15.83 -15.81 -12.57
CA LEU A 322 -15.14 -16.90 -11.92
C LEU A 322 -13.80 -17.15 -12.64
N ILE A 323 -12.70 -16.90 -11.93
CA ILE A 323 -11.35 -17.15 -12.41
C ILE A 323 -10.85 -18.46 -11.80
N SER A 324 -10.20 -19.29 -12.60
CA SER A 324 -9.50 -20.49 -12.16
C SER A 324 -8.03 -20.40 -12.55
N PHE A 325 -7.15 -20.78 -11.62
CA PHE A 325 -5.73 -20.92 -11.89
C PHE A 325 -5.16 -22.10 -11.13
N THR A 326 -4.14 -22.75 -11.70
CA THR A 326 -3.45 -23.88 -11.06
C THR A 326 -2.09 -23.42 -10.57
N LEU A 327 -1.74 -23.65 -9.31
CA LEU A 327 -0.40 -23.33 -8.80
C LEU A 327 0.45 -24.59 -8.65
N SER A 328 1.72 -24.53 -9.04
CA SER A 328 2.68 -25.62 -8.83
C SER A 328 3.01 -25.83 -7.34
N LYS A 329 2.98 -24.75 -6.55
CA LYS A 329 3.21 -24.70 -5.10
C LYS A 329 2.29 -23.65 -4.45
N SER A 330 2.22 -23.65 -3.13
CA SER A 330 1.55 -22.55 -2.42
C SER A 330 2.37 -21.27 -2.58
N GLY A 331 1.68 -20.16 -2.83
CA GLY A 331 2.27 -18.84 -3.04
C GLY A 331 1.19 -17.75 -2.97
N TYR A 332 1.59 -16.50 -3.09
CA TYR A 332 0.68 -15.35 -3.12
C TYR A 332 0.43 -14.93 -4.56
N VAL A 333 -0.84 -14.80 -4.92
CA VAL A 333 -1.31 -14.34 -6.22
C VAL A 333 -1.79 -12.91 -6.11
N ASN A 334 -1.34 -12.07 -7.04
CA ASN A 334 -1.82 -10.70 -7.26
C ASN A 334 -2.26 -10.57 -8.72
N GLY A 335 -3.35 -9.87 -8.98
CA GLY A 335 -3.91 -9.75 -10.33
C GLY A 335 -4.57 -8.41 -10.60
N TRP A 336 -4.49 -7.95 -11.85
CA TRP A 336 -5.02 -6.69 -12.34
C TRP A 336 -5.79 -6.90 -13.65
N ILE A 337 -6.83 -6.11 -13.89
CA ILE A 337 -7.54 -6.07 -15.18
C ILE A 337 -7.75 -4.60 -15.54
N ASP A 338 -7.28 -4.18 -16.72
CA ASP A 338 -7.45 -2.80 -17.21
C ASP A 338 -8.91 -2.57 -17.58
N TRP A 339 -9.67 -2.08 -16.61
CA TRP A 339 -11.12 -1.90 -16.72
C TRP A 339 -11.48 -0.68 -17.54
N ASN A 340 -10.63 0.34 -17.57
CA ASN A 340 -10.90 1.59 -18.27
C ASN A 340 -10.37 1.59 -19.72
N GLY A 341 -9.56 0.59 -20.10
CA GLY A 341 -9.00 0.40 -21.43
C GLY A 341 -7.95 1.43 -21.82
N ASP A 342 -7.26 2.03 -20.84
CA ASP A 342 -6.28 3.10 -21.08
C ASP A 342 -4.86 2.58 -21.33
N GLY A 343 -4.67 1.26 -21.27
CA GLY A 343 -3.40 0.63 -21.60
C GLY A 343 -2.44 0.54 -20.42
N GLN A 344 -2.88 0.75 -19.19
CA GLN A 344 -2.08 0.66 -17.97
C GLN A 344 -2.78 -0.19 -16.91
N PHE A 345 -2.03 -0.65 -15.90
CA PHE A 345 -2.61 -1.28 -14.72
C PHE A 345 -2.51 -0.33 -13.52
N GLN A 346 -3.62 0.24 -13.07
CA GLN A 346 -3.65 1.13 -11.92
C GLN A 346 -3.97 0.39 -10.61
N ALA A 347 -3.74 1.07 -9.48
CA ALA A 347 -4.04 0.51 -8.15
C ALA A 347 -5.52 0.15 -7.98
N ALA A 348 -6.44 0.94 -8.55
CA ALA A 348 -7.88 0.67 -8.51
C ALA A 348 -8.31 -0.55 -9.36
N GLU A 349 -7.41 -1.05 -10.21
CA GLU A 349 -7.66 -2.16 -11.12
C GLU A 349 -7.12 -3.49 -10.58
N GLN A 350 -6.56 -3.49 -9.37
CA GLN A 350 -6.15 -4.71 -8.70
C GLN A 350 -7.38 -5.51 -8.29
N VAL A 351 -7.57 -6.67 -8.92
CA VAL A 351 -8.73 -7.56 -8.72
C VAL A 351 -8.44 -8.72 -7.77
N ILE A 352 -7.16 -9.09 -7.61
CA ILE A 352 -6.70 -10.07 -6.63
C ILE A 352 -5.52 -9.44 -5.90
N SER A 353 -5.60 -9.36 -4.58
CA SER A 353 -4.55 -8.79 -3.73
C SER A 353 -4.15 -9.79 -2.65
N GLN A 354 -2.85 -10.13 -2.60
CA GLN A 354 -2.24 -10.98 -1.58
C GLN A 354 -2.96 -12.32 -1.34
N TYR A 355 -3.58 -12.91 -2.37
CA TYR A 355 -4.34 -14.15 -2.21
C TYR A 355 -3.38 -15.31 -1.97
N GLN A 356 -3.47 -15.95 -0.80
CA GLN A 356 -2.66 -17.12 -0.49
C GLN A 356 -3.24 -18.38 -1.15
N GLY A 357 -2.73 -18.72 -2.33
CA GLY A 357 -3.13 -19.92 -3.06
C GLY A 357 -2.45 -21.18 -2.54
N VAL A 358 -3.11 -22.32 -2.76
CA VAL A 358 -2.55 -23.66 -2.48
C VAL A 358 -2.10 -24.33 -3.77
N ALA A 359 -1.20 -25.32 -3.66
CA ALA A 359 -0.81 -26.12 -4.82
C ALA A 359 -2.04 -26.85 -5.41
N GLY A 360 -2.14 -26.87 -6.74
CA GLY A 360 -3.31 -27.37 -7.47
C GLY A 360 -4.27 -26.25 -7.88
N GLU A 361 -5.50 -26.63 -8.23
CA GLU A 361 -6.53 -25.71 -8.72
C GLU A 361 -7.05 -24.80 -7.60
N ASN A 362 -7.07 -23.50 -7.88
CA ASN A 362 -7.71 -22.47 -7.08
C ASN A 362 -8.80 -21.80 -7.91
N ARG A 363 -9.84 -21.28 -7.26
CA ARG A 363 -10.93 -20.54 -7.89
C ARG A 363 -11.32 -19.32 -7.07
N ILE A 364 -11.52 -18.20 -7.74
CA ILE A 364 -11.84 -16.91 -7.13
C ILE A 364 -12.94 -16.24 -7.94
N LEU A 365 -13.94 -15.68 -7.25
CA LEU A 365 -14.91 -14.75 -7.84
C LEU A 365 -14.33 -13.33 -7.79
N VAL A 366 -14.36 -12.64 -8.92
CA VAL A 366 -13.89 -11.26 -9.07
C VAL A 366 -15.05 -10.41 -9.59
N PRO A 367 -15.41 -9.31 -8.91
CA PRO A 367 -16.40 -8.38 -9.43
C PRO A 367 -15.88 -7.63 -10.66
N VAL A 368 -16.71 -7.53 -11.69
CA VAL A 368 -16.46 -6.70 -12.88
C VAL A 368 -17.13 -5.34 -12.64
N PRO A 369 -16.40 -4.21 -12.66
CA PRO A 369 -17.00 -2.89 -12.46
C PRO A 369 -18.12 -2.61 -13.47
N VAL A 370 -19.18 -1.92 -13.03
CA VAL A 370 -20.31 -1.58 -13.92
C VAL A 370 -19.90 -0.59 -15.01
N ASP A 371 -18.90 0.23 -14.72
CA ASP A 371 -18.32 1.27 -15.55
C ASP A 371 -17.08 0.82 -16.32
N ALA A 372 -16.73 -0.47 -16.24
CA ALA A 372 -15.67 -1.03 -17.08
C ALA A 372 -16.02 -0.84 -18.56
N VAL A 373 -15.03 -0.43 -19.35
CA VAL A 373 -15.15 -0.14 -20.77
C VAL A 373 -15.26 -1.45 -21.52
N ALA A 374 -16.40 -1.64 -22.22
CA ALA A 374 -16.60 -2.81 -23.05
C ALA A 374 -15.63 -2.82 -24.24
N GLY A 375 -15.03 -3.98 -24.51
CA GLY A 375 -14.01 -4.15 -25.54
C GLY A 375 -12.91 -5.10 -25.11
N ASP A 376 -11.92 -5.27 -25.98
CA ASP A 376 -10.71 -6.02 -25.68
C ASP A 376 -9.78 -5.19 -24.80
N THR A 377 -9.24 -5.81 -23.76
CA THR A 377 -8.27 -5.24 -22.82
C THR A 377 -7.31 -6.32 -22.33
N TRP A 378 -6.48 -6.04 -21.34
CA TRP A 378 -5.51 -6.97 -20.75
C TRP A 378 -5.74 -7.20 -19.27
N ALA A 379 -5.38 -8.39 -18.84
CA ALA A 379 -5.27 -8.79 -17.45
C ALA A 379 -3.85 -9.26 -17.17
N ARG A 380 -3.31 -8.95 -15.99
CA ARG A 380 -2.00 -9.42 -15.52
C ARG A 380 -2.16 -10.16 -14.22
N PHE A 381 -1.56 -11.32 -14.09
CA PHE A 381 -1.50 -12.08 -12.86
C PHE A 381 -0.05 -12.39 -12.53
N ARG A 382 0.30 -12.33 -11.25
CA ARG A 382 1.65 -12.56 -10.76
C ARG A 382 1.59 -13.46 -9.54
N VAL A 383 2.39 -14.52 -9.54
CA VAL A 383 2.56 -15.38 -8.36
C VAL A 383 3.96 -15.21 -7.81
N SER A 384 4.09 -15.14 -6.48
CA SER A 384 5.40 -15.14 -5.81
C SER A 384 5.29 -15.54 -4.33
N HIS A 385 6.42 -15.67 -3.64
CA HIS A 385 6.47 -15.75 -2.18
C HIS A 385 6.21 -14.41 -1.49
N ASN A 386 6.26 -13.30 -2.22
CA ASN A 386 6.02 -11.96 -1.72
C ASN A 386 4.51 -11.68 -1.73
N ARG A 387 3.99 -11.22 -0.59
CA ARG A 387 2.55 -10.99 -0.41
C ARG A 387 2.04 -9.89 -1.31
N ASP A 388 2.71 -8.74 -1.26
CA ASP A 388 2.28 -7.49 -1.87
C ASP A 388 3.30 -7.09 -2.94
N ILE A 389 2.87 -7.17 -4.20
CA ILE A 389 3.71 -6.89 -5.36
C ILE A 389 2.98 -5.95 -6.32
N ALA A 390 3.73 -5.02 -6.92
CA ALA A 390 3.21 -4.08 -7.93
C ALA A 390 2.85 -4.80 -9.25
N PRO A 391 2.10 -4.18 -10.19
CA PRO A 391 1.88 -4.74 -11.53
C PRO A 391 3.12 -4.69 -12.44
N GLN A 392 4.21 -4.04 -11.99
CA GLN A 392 5.46 -3.83 -12.72
C GLN A 392 6.66 -4.20 -11.84
N GLY A 393 7.87 -4.21 -12.41
CA GLY A 393 9.11 -4.51 -11.68
C GLY A 393 9.43 -6.00 -11.57
N GLY A 394 10.68 -6.29 -11.16
CA GLY A 394 11.22 -7.64 -11.03
C GLY A 394 10.97 -8.30 -9.67
N ILE A 395 10.70 -9.61 -9.67
CA ILE A 395 10.60 -10.44 -8.46
C ILE A 395 11.63 -11.57 -8.53
N ASP A 396 12.19 -11.95 -7.40
CA ASP A 396 13.24 -12.97 -7.28
C ASP A 396 12.74 -14.42 -7.44
N ASN A 397 11.45 -14.62 -7.61
CA ASN A 397 10.80 -15.92 -7.79
C ASN A 397 9.42 -15.77 -8.45
N GLY A 398 8.85 -16.88 -8.92
CA GLY A 398 7.47 -16.92 -9.39
C GLY A 398 7.35 -16.79 -10.91
N GLU A 399 6.22 -16.25 -11.34
CA GLU A 399 5.85 -16.08 -12.75
C GLU A 399 4.85 -14.91 -12.90
N VAL A 400 4.84 -14.29 -14.08
CA VAL A 400 3.84 -13.32 -14.54
C VAL A 400 3.10 -13.89 -15.76
N GLU A 401 1.78 -13.81 -15.75
CA GLU A 401 0.94 -14.19 -16.89
C GLU A 401 0.05 -13.02 -17.33
N ASP A 402 0.11 -12.71 -18.62
CA ASP A 402 -0.65 -11.63 -19.25
C ASP A 402 -1.68 -12.19 -20.24
N LEU A 403 -2.96 -11.95 -19.98
CA LEU A 403 -4.06 -12.47 -20.80
C LEU A 403 -4.79 -11.34 -21.50
N LYS A 404 -4.95 -11.47 -22.82
CA LYS A 404 -5.91 -10.64 -23.55
C LYS A 404 -7.34 -11.11 -23.20
N VAL A 405 -8.14 -10.20 -22.66
CA VAL A 405 -9.52 -10.47 -22.22
C VAL A 405 -10.50 -9.53 -22.92
N SER A 406 -11.80 -9.85 -22.84
CA SER A 406 -12.85 -9.05 -23.48
C SER A 406 -13.98 -8.77 -22.49
N VAL A 407 -14.23 -7.50 -22.23
CA VAL A 407 -15.30 -7.02 -21.34
C VAL A 407 -16.57 -6.81 -22.16
N VAL A 408 -17.67 -7.38 -21.68
CA VAL A 408 -18.99 -7.25 -22.29
C VAL A 408 -19.86 -6.36 -21.42
N ALA A 409 -20.44 -5.31 -22.01
CA ALA A 409 -21.42 -4.49 -21.30
C ALA A 409 -22.68 -5.32 -21.00
N SER A 410 -23.07 -5.38 -19.73
CA SER A 410 -24.40 -5.86 -19.37
C SER A 410 -25.48 -4.80 -19.63
N SER A 411 -26.74 -5.20 -19.49
CA SER A 411 -27.86 -4.25 -19.35
C SER A 411 -28.02 -3.68 -17.93
N LEU A 412 -27.05 -3.92 -17.03
CA LEU A 412 -27.09 -3.41 -15.66
C LEU A 412 -26.78 -1.91 -15.66
N ILE A 413 -27.62 -1.13 -15.01
CA ILE A 413 -27.44 0.30 -14.80
C ILE A 413 -27.38 0.55 -13.30
N GLN A 414 -26.39 1.31 -12.85
CA GLN A 414 -26.31 1.78 -11.47
C GLN A 414 -26.73 3.24 -11.36
N ASN A 415 -27.56 3.54 -10.37
CA ASN A 415 -27.97 4.90 -10.04
C ASN A 415 -27.56 5.22 -8.61
N SER A 416 -26.57 6.09 -8.46
CA SER A 416 -26.08 6.55 -7.16
C SER A 416 -26.70 7.88 -6.76
N THR A 417 -27.04 8.00 -5.48
CA THR A 417 -27.42 9.26 -4.87
C THR A 417 -26.19 10.10 -4.51
N SER A 418 -26.37 11.42 -4.39
CA SER A 418 -25.38 12.25 -3.71
C SER A 418 -25.19 11.81 -2.26
N TRP A 419 -24.01 12.07 -1.70
CA TRP A 419 -23.73 11.87 -0.27
C TRP A 419 -24.72 12.63 0.62
N LYS A 420 -25.13 11.97 1.71
CA LYS A 420 -26.04 12.51 2.73
C LYS A 420 -25.49 12.24 4.12
N THR A 421 -25.88 13.05 5.09
CA THR A 421 -25.62 12.83 6.51
C THR A 421 -26.94 12.61 7.24
N ALA A 422 -27.09 11.45 7.87
CA ALA A 422 -28.12 11.17 8.86
C ALA A 422 -27.59 11.56 10.24
N ALA A 423 -28.39 12.32 10.99
CA ALA A 423 -28.06 12.80 12.31
C ALA A 423 -29.26 12.56 13.23
N PHE A 424 -29.02 11.99 14.39
CA PHE A 424 -30.06 11.53 15.31
C PHE A 424 -29.84 12.09 16.71
N GLU A 425 -30.96 12.26 17.41
CA GLU A 425 -31.06 12.42 18.86
C GLU A 425 -31.51 11.09 19.48
N ASP A 426 -30.90 10.67 20.58
CA ASP A 426 -31.20 9.41 21.27
C ASP A 426 -32.17 9.57 22.46
N LEU A 427 -32.52 10.80 22.81
CA LEU A 427 -33.39 11.09 23.96
C LEU A 427 -34.88 11.09 23.65
N TRP A 428 -35.32 10.81 22.41
CA TRP A 428 -36.75 10.66 22.09
C TRP A 428 -37.39 9.69 23.09
N PRO A 429 -38.54 10.03 23.72
CA PRO A 429 -39.48 11.08 23.33
C PRO A 429 -39.25 12.43 24.01
N GLN A 430 -38.12 12.66 24.66
CA GLN A 430 -37.73 13.95 25.23
C GLN A 430 -36.81 14.72 24.29
N LYS A 431 -36.86 16.06 24.33
CA LYS A 431 -36.02 16.90 23.46
C LYS A 431 -34.51 16.74 23.74
N GLY A 432 -34.10 16.55 24.99
CA GLY A 432 -32.67 16.47 25.32
C GLY A 432 -31.91 17.81 25.21
N ASP A 433 -30.60 17.74 25.01
CA ASP A 433 -29.71 18.87 24.71
C ASP A 433 -29.67 19.26 23.24
N TYR A 434 -30.19 18.41 22.35
CA TYR A 434 -30.66 18.76 21.03
C TYR A 434 -29.56 19.24 20.07
N ASP A 435 -28.40 18.58 20.09
CA ASP A 435 -27.20 18.91 19.32
C ASP A 435 -27.01 18.03 18.06
N PHE A 436 -27.86 17.02 17.84
CA PHE A 436 -27.92 16.08 16.73
C PHE A 436 -26.60 15.34 16.46
N ASN A 437 -25.84 15.06 17.51
CA ASN A 437 -24.58 14.34 17.39
C ASN A 437 -24.56 12.95 18.07
N ASP A 438 -25.68 12.51 18.67
CA ASP A 438 -25.78 11.23 19.37
C ASP A 438 -25.39 10.04 18.51
N VAL A 439 -25.89 10.01 17.26
CA VAL A 439 -25.42 9.13 16.19
C VAL A 439 -25.41 9.92 14.88
N VAL A 440 -24.24 10.03 14.24
CA VAL A 440 -24.09 10.70 12.94
C VAL A 440 -23.50 9.73 11.93
N VAL A 441 -24.21 9.50 10.83
CA VAL A 441 -23.79 8.59 9.76
C VAL A 441 -23.84 9.31 8.42
N ARG A 442 -22.70 9.34 7.72
CA ARG A 442 -22.65 9.81 6.33
C ARG A 442 -22.76 8.61 5.41
N TYR A 443 -23.64 8.66 4.42
CA TYR A 443 -23.86 7.54 3.51
C TYR A 443 -24.31 8.00 2.11
N ARG A 444 -24.17 7.12 1.12
CA ARG A 444 -24.84 7.20 -0.18
C ARG A 444 -25.42 5.84 -0.55
N VAL A 445 -26.46 5.88 -1.36
CA VAL A 445 -27.16 4.68 -1.87
C VAL A 445 -26.96 4.58 -3.37
N THR A 446 -26.62 3.38 -3.85
CA THR A 446 -26.58 2.98 -5.25
C THR A 446 -27.58 1.85 -5.48
N THR A 447 -28.47 2.00 -6.46
CA THR A 447 -29.35 0.91 -6.91
C THR A 447 -28.86 0.35 -8.23
N SER A 448 -28.69 -0.97 -8.34
CA SER A 448 -28.40 -1.65 -9.60
C SER A 448 -29.70 -2.15 -10.24
N GLN A 449 -29.87 -1.91 -11.54
CA GLN A 449 -31.11 -2.17 -12.28
C GLN A 449 -30.85 -2.91 -13.59
N VAL A 450 -31.68 -3.89 -13.92
CA VAL A 450 -31.76 -4.49 -15.26
C VAL A 450 -33.09 -4.08 -15.89
N GLY A 451 -33.02 -3.29 -16.96
CA GLY A 451 -34.22 -2.64 -17.51
C GLY A 451 -34.85 -1.70 -16.48
N ASN A 452 -36.11 -1.95 -16.10
CA ASN A 452 -36.83 -1.15 -15.08
C ASN A 452 -36.98 -1.91 -13.74
N GLN A 453 -36.11 -2.89 -13.49
CA GLN A 453 -36.14 -3.73 -12.31
C GLN A 453 -34.87 -3.52 -11.48
N VAL A 454 -35.01 -3.04 -10.24
CA VAL A 454 -33.94 -3.02 -9.24
C VAL A 454 -33.66 -4.44 -8.78
N VAL A 455 -32.39 -4.83 -8.83
CA VAL A 455 -31.91 -6.17 -8.47
C VAL A 455 -30.96 -6.16 -7.27
N ARG A 456 -30.42 -4.99 -6.91
CA ARG A 456 -29.49 -4.84 -5.77
C ARG A 456 -29.52 -3.41 -5.23
N TYR A 457 -29.43 -3.29 -3.91
CA TYR A 457 -29.04 -2.06 -3.23
C TYR A 457 -27.59 -2.17 -2.78
N HIS A 458 -26.84 -1.10 -2.94
CA HIS A 458 -25.51 -0.94 -2.39
C HIS A 458 -25.50 0.35 -1.58
N ILE A 459 -25.02 0.30 -0.35
CA ILE A 459 -25.00 1.46 0.55
C ILE A 459 -23.62 1.51 1.18
N GLU A 460 -22.95 2.65 1.02
CA GLU A 460 -21.63 2.88 1.59
C GLU A 460 -21.64 4.16 2.41
N GLY A 461 -20.81 4.20 3.44
CA GLY A 461 -20.78 5.31 4.37
C GLY A 461 -19.78 5.17 5.49
N ALA A 462 -19.94 6.01 6.50
CA ALA A 462 -19.17 5.94 7.72
C ALA A 462 -19.96 6.44 8.94
N LEU A 463 -19.72 5.83 10.10
CA LEU A 463 -20.10 6.39 11.40
C LEU A 463 -19.16 7.54 11.71
N ILE A 464 -19.72 8.75 11.68
CA ILE A 464 -18.99 10.02 11.79
C ILE A 464 -18.76 10.42 13.26
N ALA A 465 -19.78 10.25 14.10
CA ALA A 465 -19.76 10.64 15.50
C ALA A 465 -20.77 9.83 16.33
N VAL A 466 -20.49 9.71 17.63
CA VAL A 466 -21.37 9.14 18.65
C VAL A 466 -21.25 9.98 19.93
N GLY A 467 -22.15 10.97 20.08
CA GLY A 467 -22.35 11.82 21.27
C GLY A 467 -23.17 11.16 22.39
N ALA A 468 -23.66 9.95 22.14
CA ALA A 468 -24.64 9.30 22.98
C ALA A 468 -24.08 8.72 24.29
N GLY A 469 -24.79 8.98 25.39
CA GLY A 469 -24.69 8.26 26.65
C GLY A 469 -25.29 6.85 26.58
N TYR A 470 -26.33 6.66 25.77
CA TYR A 470 -27.03 5.39 25.63
C TYR A 470 -26.43 4.50 24.54
N HIS A 471 -26.82 3.23 24.58
CA HIS A 471 -26.45 2.24 23.57
C HIS A 471 -27.48 2.28 22.44
N ASN A 472 -27.02 2.72 21.27
CA ASN A 472 -27.83 2.91 20.07
C ASN A 472 -27.37 1.93 18.99
N ALA A 473 -28.30 1.26 18.34
CA ALA A 473 -28.05 0.57 17.08
C ALA A 473 -28.42 1.51 15.93
N PHE A 474 -27.76 1.34 14.78
CA PHE A 474 -28.09 2.04 13.54
C PHE A 474 -28.49 1.02 12.47
N ALA A 475 -29.66 1.22 11.88
CA ALA A 475 -30.22 0.35 10.86
C ALA A 475 -30.79 1.15 9.69
N ILE A 476 -30.98 0.45 8.58
CA ILE A 476 -31.59 0.96 7.37
C ILE A 476 -32.75 0.06 7.00
N ARG A 477 -33.93 0.65 6.86
CA ARG A 477 -35.10 -0.02 6.29
C ARG A 477 -35.17 0.27 4.79
N LEU A 478 -35.34 -0.78 3.98
CA LEU A 478 -35.71 -0.67 2.58
C LEU A 478 -37.25 -0.69 2.49
N LYS A 479 -37.87 0.49 2.61
CA LYS A 479 -39.33 0.59 2.70
C LYS A 479 -40.00 0.05 1.43
N ASP A 480 -41.10 -0.69 1.63
CA ASP A 480 -41.85 -1.44 0.62
C ASP A 480 -41.11 -2.63 -0.01
N ILE A 481 -39.94 -3.01 0.53
CA ILE A 481 -39.23 -4.24 0.15
C ILE A 481 -39.47 -5.29 1.24
N ALA A 482 -40.00 -6.44 0.85
CA ALA A 482 -40.22 -7.54 1.79
C ALA A 482 -38.90 -8.25 2.12
N ARG A 483 -38.69 -8.60 3.39
CA ARG A 483 -37.52 -9.37 3.87
C ARG A 483 -37.28 -10.63 3.04
N ARG A 484 -38.37 -11.35 2.71
CA ARG A 484 -38.32 -12.61 1.95
C ARG A 484 -37.81 -12.47 0.52
N ASP A 485 -37.80 -11.26 -0.02
CA ASP A 485 -37.37 -10.97 -1.40
C ASP A 485 -35.90 -10.52 -1.45
N VAL A 486 -35.24 -10.39 -0.30
CA VAL A 486 -33.79 -10.17 -0.20
C VAL A 486 -33.08 -11.52 -0.26
N ASP A 487 -32.02 -11.62 -1.06
CA ASP A 487 -31.14 -12.79 -1.05
C ASP A 487 -30.19 -12.72 0.15
N GLU A 488 -30.71 -13.13 1.30
CA GLU A 488 -30.02 -13.04 2.59
C GLU A 488 -28.66 -13.74 2.60
N ALA A 489 -28.51 -14.83 1.84
CA ALA A 489 -27.27 -15.60 1.76
C ALA A 489 -26.15 -14.87 1.00
N GLN A 490 -26.48 -13.81 0.26
CA GLN A 490 -25.56 -13.03 -0.57
C GLN A 490 -25.42 -11.58 -0.09
N ILE A 491 -25.89 -11.27 1.12
CA ILE A 491 -25.62 -9.97 1.73
C ILE A 491 -24.16 -9.93 2.18
N GLU A 492 -23.46 -8.90 1.77
CA GLU A 492 -22.09 -8.62 2.20
C GLU A 492 -22.09 -7.28 2.94
N LEU A 493 -21.73 -7.30 4.22
CA LEU A 493 -21.49 -6.10 5.02
C LEU A 493 -20.03 -6.11 5.46
N THR A 494 -19.31 -5.03 5.18
CA THR A 494 -17.98 -4.77 5.74
C THR A 494 -18.04 -3.54 6.65
N ILE A 495 -17.31 -3.60 7.75
CA ILE A 495 -17.15 -2.50 8.71
C ILE A 495 -15.67 -2.39 9.04
N ASP A 496 -15.09 -1.19 8.86
CA ASP A 496 -13.64 -0.95 9.05
C ASP A 496 -12.77 -1.96 8.28
N GLY A 497 -13.18 -2.28 7.05
CA GLY A 497 -12.53 -3.27 6.17
C GLY A 497 -12.71 -4.74 6.58
N SER A 498 -13.39 -5.03 7.68
CA SER A 498 -13.64 -6.38 8.17
C SER A 498 -15.03 -6.87 7.79
N GLN A 499 -15.14 -8.09 7.23
CA GLN A 499 -16.43 -8.68 6.89
C GLN A 499 -17.24 -9.01 8.15
N HIS A 500 -18.50 -8.59 8.17
CA HIS A 500 -19.44 -8.85 9.25
C HIS A 500 -19.79 -10.34 9.33
N ALA A 501 -19.82 -10.87 10.56
CA ALA A 501 -20.13 -12.27 10.79
C ALA A 501 -21.65 -12.49 10.88
N GLY A 502 -22.20 -13.29 9.97
CA GLY A 502 -23.63 -13.60 9.94
C GLY A 502 -24.45 -12.62 9.10
N SER A 503 -25.77 -12.78 9.13
CA SER A 503 -26.69 -11.95 8.35
C SER A 503 -27.01 -10.64 9.08
N PRO A 504 -26.79 -9.46 8.45
CA PRO A 504 -27.24 -8.19 8.99
C PRO A 504 -28.74 -7.94 8.73
N LEU A 505 -29.43 -8.80 7.97
CA LEU A 505 -30.87 -8.71 7.72
C LEU A 505 -31.64 -9.17 8.97
N GLU A 506 -32.34 -8.23 9.60
CA GLU A 506 -32.98 -8.45 10.89
C GLU A 506 -33.93 -9.66 10.87
N ALA A 507 -33.71 -10.60 11.80
CA ALA A 507 -34.49 -11.83 11.87
C ALA A 507 -35.93 -11.58 12.34
N ASN A 508 -36.86 -12.46 11.95
CA ASN A 508 -38.28 -12.43 12.35
C ASN A 508 -39.01 -11.13 11.96
N ARG A 509 -38.66 -10.56 10.81
CA ARG A 509 -39.29 -9.40 10.17
C ARG A 509 -39.95 -9.78 8.84
N ASN A 510 -40.99 -9.06 8.46
CA ASN A 510 -41.57 -9.02 7.12
C ASN A 510 -40.95 -7.90 6.27
N GLU A 511 -40.52 -6.79 6.86
CA GLU A 511 -39.83 -5.69 6.17
C GLU A 511 -38.34 -5.98 6.03
N ALA A 512 -37.74 -5.55 4.92
CA ALA A 512 -36.29 -5.63 4.73
C ALA A 512 -35.59 -4.54 5.57
N ILE A 513 -35.08 -4.95 6.73
CA ILE A 513 -34.36 -4.10 7.68
C ILE A 513 -32.95 -4.66 7.84
N VAL A 514 -31.93 -3.87 7.52
CA VAL A 514 -30.52 -4.25 7.72
C VAL A 514 -29.92 -3.46 8.88
N VAL A 515 -29.36 -4.17 9.86
CA VAL A 515 -28.66 -3.58 11.01
C VAL A 515 -27.19 -3.40 10.62
N ILE A 516 -26.76 -2.15 10.47
CA ILE A 516 -25.38 -1.84 10.07
C ILE A 516 -24.48 -1.82 11.30
N PHE A 517 -24.90 -1.10 12.35
CA PHE A 517 -24.19 -1.03 13.62
C PHE A 517 -25.09 -1.58 14.71
N ALA A 518 -24.73 -2.71 15.30
CA ALA A 518 -25.52 -3.34 16.36
C ALA A 518 -25.46 -2.56 17.68
N ASP A 519 -24.33 -1.91 17.95
CA ASP A 519 -24.14 -1.04 19.11
C ASP A 519 -23.03 -0.01 18.81
N THR A 520 -23.42 1.22 18.52
CA THR A 520 -22.48 2.28 18.15
C THR A 520 -21.55 2.67 19.29
N ARG A 521 -21.97 2.48 20.55
CA ARG A 521 -21.20 2.85 21.74
C ARG A 521 -20.11 1.82 22.05
N GLU A 522 -20.39 0.53 21.87
CA GLU A 522 -19.38 -0.51 22.02
C GLU A 522 -18.35 -0.52 20.88
N MET A 523 -18.77 -0.13 19.68
CA MET A 523 -17.91 -0.13 18.49
C MET A 523 -16.80 0.95 18.52
N VAL A 524 -17.06 2.10 19.15
CA VAL A 524 -16.16 3.26 19.12
C VAL A 524 -15.34 3.36 20.42
N PRO A 525 -14.01 3.15 20.37
CA PRO A 525 -13.16 3.29 21.54
C PRO A 525 -12.99 4.78 21.87
N VAL A 526 -13.38 5.17 23.07
CA VAL A 526 -13.20 6.52 23.59
C VAL A 526 -11.81 6.63 24.25
N GLN A 527 -10.95 7.50 23.70
CA GLN A 527 -9.60 7.72 24.23
C GLN A 527 -9.57 8.55 25.52
N PRO A 528 -8.50 8.44 26.34
CA PRO A 528 -8.36 9.23 27.56
C PRO A 528 -8.47 10.74 27.31
N GLY A 529 -9.40 11.39 27.98
CA GLY A 529 -9.68 12.82 27.84
C GLY A 529 -10.96 13.14 27.07
N CYS A 530 -11.51 12.15 26.35
CA CYS A 530 -12.83 12.23 25.73
C CYS A 530 -13.84 11.36 26.49
N LYS A 531 -15.12 11.70 26.38
CA LYS A 531 -16.28 10.91 26.82
C LYS A 531 -17.02 10.30 25.66
N PHE A 532 -17.03 10.96 24.52
CA PHE A 532 -17.83 10.59 23.35
C PHE A 532 -16.99 10.60 22.09
N PHE A 533 -17.47 9.90 21.05
CA PHE A 533 -16.74 9.76 19.80
C PHE A 533 -16.98 10.96 18.90
N ARG A 534 -15.94 11.79 18.74
CA ARG A 534 -15.85 12.91 17.80
C ARG A 534 -16.92 13.98 17.98
N THR A 535 -17.37 14.24 19.20
CA THR A 535 -18.33 15.34 19.53
C THR A 535 -17.72 16.43 20.42
N GLU A 536 -16.61 16.17 21.09
CA GLU A 536 -15.98 17.08 22.06
C GLU A 536 -14.76 17.83 21.50
N SER A 537 -14.44 18.98 22.09
CA SER A 537 -13.28 19.78 21.70
C SER A 537 -11.98 19.00 21.82
N GLY A 538 -11.19 18.95 20.74
CA GLY A 538 -9.90 18.26 20.71
C GLY A 538 -9.98 16.74 20.61
N CYS A 539 -11.19 16.16 20.46
CA CYS A 539 -11.37 14.71 20.36
C CYS A 539 -11.24 14.14 18.94
N SER A 540 -11.19 14.99 17.90
CA SER A 540 -11.02 14.57 16.49
C SER A 540 -9.66 13.96 16.16
N ASP A 541 -8.58 14.61 16.64
CA ASP A 541 -7.20 14.29 16.26
C ASP A 541 -6.65 13.11 17.05
N ILE A 542 -7.21 12.88 18.24
CA ILE A 542 -6.78 11.80 19.13
C ILE A 542 -7.53 10.50 18.82
N GLN A 543 -8.86 10.51 18.66
CA GLN A 543 -9.64 9.26 18.64
C GLN A 543 -9.34 8.33 17.45
N ARG A 544 -9.59 8.79 16.21
CA ARG A 544 -9.23 8.20 14.89
C ARG A 544 -10.17 8.75 13.80
N ALA A 545 -9.94 8.36 12.54
CA ALA A 545 -10.85 8.58 11.42
C ALA A 545 -12.22 7.90 11.64
N PRO A 546 -13.30 8.37 10.96
CA PRO A 546 -14.62 7.73 10.97
C PRO A 546 -14.57 6.23 10.65
N TYR A 547 -15.57 5.47 11.12
CA TYR A 547 -15.66 4.02 10.86
C TYR A 547 -16.39 3.77 9.54
N PRO A 548 -15.70 3.38 8.45
CA PRO A 548 -16.36 3.12 7.17
C PRO A 548 -17.19 1.84 7.23
N PHE A 549 -18.26 1.81 6.45
CA PHE A 549 -19.04 0.61 6.19
C PHE A 549 -19.47 0.55 4.72
N GLU A 550 -19.65 -0.66 4.23
CA GLU A 550 -20.20 -0.94 2.90
C GLU A 550 -21.12 -2.15 2.99
N ILE A 551 -22.33 -2.03 2.46
CA ILE A 551 -23.28 -3.14 2.39
C ILE A 551 -23.83 -3.33 0.97
N SER A 552 -23.74 -4.57 0.47
CA SER A 552 -24.39 -5.04 -0.76
C SER A 552 -25.58 -5.91 -0.39
N ILE A 553 -26.75 -5.58 -0.93
CA ILE A 553 -28.04 -6.23 -0.62
C ILE A 553 -28.70 -6.67 -1.94
N PRO A 554 -28.40 -7.90 -2.43
CA PRO A 554 -29.04 -8.44 -3.60
C PRO A 554 -30.50 -8.82 -3.32
N LEU A 555 -31.35 -8.71 -4.35
CA LEU A 555 -32.76 -9.08 -4.28
C LEU A 555 -32.97 -10.41 -5.01
N ALA A 556 -33.48 -11.42 -4.29
CA ALA A 556 -33.92 -12.69 -4.86
C ALA A 556 -35.16 -12.51 -5.77
N THR A 557 -36.00 -11.52 -5.44
CA THR A 557 -37.10 -11.06 -6.30
C THR A 557 -36.88 -9.59 -6.64
N SER A 558 -36.72 -9.25 -7.92
CA SER A 558 -36.52 -7.87 -8.35
C SER A 558 -37.79 -7.03 -8.18
N TYR A 559 -37.61 -5.71 -8.01
CA TYR A 559 -38.71 -4.76 -7.86
C TYR A 559 -38.68 -3.70 -8.96
N ASN A 560 -39.85 -3.17 -9.35
CA ASN A 560 -39.87 -2.03 -10.26
C ASN A 560 -39.13 -0.83 -9.65
N ALA A 561 -38.37 -0.08 -10.45
CA ALA A 561 -37.61 1.08 -9.97
C ALA A 561 -38.50 2.17 -9.32
N ASN A 562 -39.80 2.23 -9.64
CA ASN A 562 -40.73 3.14 -8.98
C ASN A 562 -41.17 2.69 -7.57
N VAL A 563 -40.99 1.41 -7.23
CA VAL A 563 -41.19 0.87 -5.88
C VAL A 563 -39.88 0.98 -5.11
N ALA A 564 -38.81 0.43 -5.68
CA ALA A 564 -37.48 0.30 -5.10
C ALA A 564 -36.63 1.59 -5.23
N THR A 565 -37.22 2.74 -4.87
CA THR A 565 -36.55 4.05 -5.03
C THR A 565 -35.53 4.29 -3.91
N SER A 566 -34.43 4.98 -4.19
CA SER A 566 -33.46 5.41 -3.18
C SER A 566 -34.03 6.39 -2.14
N ALA A 567 -35.16 7.06 -2.43
CA ALA A 567 -35.89 7.89 -1.49
C ALA A 567 -36.63 7.09 -0.39
N LYS A 568 -36.80 5.78 -0.59
CA LYS A 568 -37.40 4.84 0.38
C LYS A 568 -36.36 4.04 1.17
N VAL A 569 -35.08 4.39 1.03
CA VAL A 569 -34.04 3.94 1.94
C VAL A 569 -34.11 4.83 3.17
N ASP A 570 -34.53 4.24 4.28
CA ASP A 570 -34.94 4.92 5.50
C ASP A 570 -34.00 4.55 6.65
N PRO A 571 -32.98 5.38 6.94
CA PRO A 571 -32.08 5.16 8.07
C PRO A 571 -32.76 5.54 9.38
N PHE A 572 -32.49 4.78 10.44
CA PHE A 572 -33.02 5.02 11.78
C PHE A 572 -32.08 4.47 12.86
N ILE A 573 -32.28 4.91 14.09
CA ILE A 573 -31.65 4.32 15.27
C ILE A 573 -32.69 3.59 16.13
N PHE A 574 -32.24 2.59 16.88
CA PHE A 574 -33.07 1.89 17.87
C PHE A 574 -32.27 1.57 19.12
N ALA A 575 -32.94 1.35 20.25
CA ALA A 575 -32.29 1.09 21.53
C ALA A 575 -31.82 -0.37 21.62
N VAL A 576 -30.62 -0.59 22.17
CA VAL A 576 -30.06 -1.93 22.32
C VAL A 576 -30.71 -2.65 23.51
N ASP A 577 -31.24 -3.86 23.27
CA ASP A 577 -31.88 -4.68 24.30
C ASP A 577 -30.94 -4.96 25.48
N GLY A 578 -31.47 -4.90 26.70
CA GLY A 578 -30.70 -5.15 27.93
C GLY A 578 -29.91 -3.93 28.44
N HIS A 579 -29.88 -2.82 27.70
CA HIS A 579 -29.28 -1.57 28.15
C HIS A 579 -30.36 -0.57 28.57
N TYR A 580 -30.08 0.21 29.61
CA TYR A 580 -30.97 1.29 30.02
C TYR A 580 -30.97 2.39 28.96
N HIS A 581 -32.16 2.80 28.52
CA HIS A 581 -32.36 3.79 27.46
C HIS A 581 -33.37 4.88 27.88
N GLY A 582 -33.17 5.41 29.09
CA GLY A 582 -34.05 6.43 29.65
C GLY A 582 -35.32 5.88 30.32
N PRO A 583 -36.12 6.77 30.95
CA PRO A 583 -37.25 6.36 31.78
C PRO A 583 -38.51 5.95 30.99
N PHE A 584 -38.55 6.20 29.69
CA PHE A 584 -39.70 5.92 28.82
C PHE A 584 -39.60 4.58 28.08
N VAL A 585 -38.44 3.92 28.12
CA VAL A 585 -38.16 2.70 27.36
C VAL A 585 -38.10 1.50 28.31
N ASP A 586 -38.83 0.43 27.98
CA ASP A 586 -38.64 -0.85 28.64
C ASP A 586 -37.31 -1.45 28.20
N GLN A 587 -36.35 -1.58 29.12
CA GLN A 587 -35.03 -2.17 28.86
C GLN A 587 -35.09 -3.62 28.34
N ASN A 588 -36.21 -4.33 28.53
CA ASN A 588 -36.41 -5.69 28.00
C ASN A 588 -37.07 -5.69 26.61
N ASN A 589 -37.47 -4.52 26.12
CA ASN A 589 -38.00 -4.28 24.78
C ASN A 589 -37.38 -3.00 24.21
N GLY A 590 -36.04 -2.90 24.32
CA GLY A 590 -35.28 -1.79 23.77
C GLY A 590 -35.42 -1.75 22.25
N ARG A 591 -35.42 -2.91 21.58
CA ARG A 591 -35.64 -3.00 20.14
C ARG A 591 -36.96 -2.36 19.70
N GLY A 592 -38.00 -2.34 20.54
CA GLY A 592 -39.27 -1.69 20.22
C GLY A 592 -39.21 -0.16 20.18
N TRP A 593 -38.14 0.46 20.67
CA TRP A 593 -37.91 1.90 20.58
C TRP A 593 -37.13 2.22 19.31
N GLU A 594 -37.59 3.20 18.53
CA GLU A 594 -36.94 3.64 17.29
C GLU A 594 -37.05 5.15 17.14
N VAL A 595 -36.09 5.78 16.45
CA VAL A 595 -36.16 7.18 16.03
C VAL A 595 -35.99 7.27 14.53
N HIS A 596 -37.05 7.74 13.85
CA HIS A 596 -37.07 7.99 12.40
C HIS A 596 -37.17 9.49 12.10
N LEU A 597 -37.03 9.80 10.80
CA LEU A 597 -37.26 11.15 10.28
C LEU A 597 -38.68 11.63 10.59
N LYS A 598 -38.81 12.94 10.78
CA LYS A 598 -40.12 13.59 10.98
C LYS A 598 -41.11 13.18 9.88
N ASN A 599 -42.30 12.78 10.30
CA ASN A 599 -43.39 12.27 9.46
C ASN A 599 -43.11 10.94 8.74
N HIS A 600 -42.04 10.22 9.09
CA HIS A 600 -41.82 8.85 8.63
C HIS A 600 -42.43 7.87 9.63
N GLU A 601 -43.16 6.87 9.13
CA GLU A 601 -43.68 5.80 9.98
C GLU A 601 -42.53 4.95 10.53
N PRO A 602 -42.63 4.45 11.77
CA PRO A 602 -41.66 3.51 12.30
C PRO A 602 -41.72 2.16 11.57
N THR A 603 -40.81 1.23 11.89
CA THR A 603 -40.85 -0.13 11.35
C THR A 603 -41.91 -0.99 12.03
N GLU A 604 -42.20 -2.16 11.48
CA GLU A 604 -43.09 -3.15 12.12
C GLU A 604 -42.61 -3.66 13.49
N ALA A 605 -41.34 -3.42 13.85
CA ALA A 605 -40.78 -3.81 15.14
C ALA A 605 -41.14 -2.83 16.27
N PHE A 606 -41.61 -1.64 15.93
CA PHE A 606 -41.82 -0.55 16.86
C PHE A 606 -42.98 -0.78 17.84
N ASP A 607 -42.75 -0.45 19.10
CA ASP A 607 -43.76 -0.44 20.14
C ASP A 607 -44.47 0.92 20.19
N SER A 608 -45.68 0.96 19.64
CA SER A 608 -46.51 2.16 19.61
C SER A 608 -46.83 2.78 20.98
N SER A 609 -46.63 2.05 22.10
CA SER A 609 -46.85 2.59 23.44
C SER A 609 -45.87 3.69 23.84
N TYR A 610 -44.73 3.80 23.14
CA TYR A 610 -43.75 4.87 23.35
C TYR A 610 -44.14 6.22 22.71
N LEU A 611 -45.14 6.23 21.81
CA LEU A 611 -45.63 7.47 21.18
C LEU A 611 -46.34 8.38 22.19
N ASN A 612 -46.31 9.68 21.93
CA ASN A 612 -46.99 10.72 22.70
C ASN A 612 -46.61 10.77 24.19
N GLN A 613 -45.38 10.38 24.50
CA GLN A 613 -44.74 10.58 25.80
C GLN A 613 -43.84 11.82 25.74
N GLY A 614 -43.39 12.35 26.89
CA GLY A 614 -42.42 13.45 26.93
C GLY A 614 -42.84 14.67 26.09
N ASP A 615 -41.98 15.05 25.14
CA ASP A 615 -42.19 16.14 24.19
C ASP A 615 -42.77 15.67 22.84
N ASP A 616 -42.87 14.35 22.62
CA ASP A 616 -43.42 13.75 21.40
C ASP A 616 -44.93 13.99 21.28
N THR A 617 -45.37 14.31 20.06
CA THR A 617 -46.79 14.52 19.75
C THR A 617 -47.22 13.77 18.49
N SER A 618 -46.59 12.63 18.22
CA SER A 618 -46.70 11.86 16.98
C SER A 618 -48.13 11.59 16.51
N LEU A 619 -49.01 11.19 17.43
CA LEU A 619 -50.42 10.88 17.17
C LEU A 619 -51.27 12.11 16.81
N THR A 620 -50.79 13.32 17.12
CA THR A 620 -51.52 14.57 16.86
C THR A 620 -50.94 15.31 15.65
N ASN A 621 -49.61 15.40 15.54
CA ASN A 621 -48.94 16.25 14.55
C ASN A 621 -48.24 15.47 13.42
N GLY A 622 -48.16 14.13 13.54
CA GLY A 622 -47.40 13.25 12.65
C GLY A 622 -46.14 12.71 13.34
N TYR A 623 -45.65 11.54 12.95
CA TYR A 623 -44.58 10.83 13.64
C TYR A 623 -43.30 11.64 13.91
N PHE A 624 -42.68 11.41 15.06
CA PHE A 624 -41.38 11.92 15.50
C PHE A 624 -41.24 13.44 15.44
N GLN A 625 -42.22 14.15 16.04
CA GLN A 625 -42.11 15.59 16.21
C GLN A 625 -42.76 16.14 17.48
N THR A 626 -42.21 17.25 17.95
CA THR A 626 -42.80 18.02 19.05
C THR A 626 -44.06 18.76 18.61
N SER A 627 -44.79 19.35 19.56
CA SER A 627 -45.96 20.19 19.27
C SER A 627 -45.66 21.41 18.36
N THR A 628 -44.40 21.84 18.26
CA THR A 628 -43.96 22.92 17.36
C THR A 628 -43.36 22.39 16.06
N GLY A 629 -43.23 21.08 15.91
CA GLY A 629 -42.70 20.44 14.69
C GLY A 629 -41.18 20.25 14.71
N LEU A 630 -40.53 20.28 15.86
CA LEU A 630 -39.10 19.96 15.98
C LEU A 630 -38.88 18.43 15.84
N PRO A 631 -37.93 17.96 15.00
CA PRO A 631 -37.67 16.53 14.78
C PRO A 631 -36.66 15.94 15.79
N TRP A 632 -36.44 14.61 15.75
CA TRP A 632 -35.31 13.92 16.41
C TRP A 632 -34.33 13.25 15.43
N ALA A 633 -34.61 13.32 14.13
CA ALA A 633 -33.70 12.86 13.09
C ALA A 633 -33.71 13.79 11.87
N LEU A 634 -32.56 13.91 11.22
CA LEU A 634 -32.34 14.77 10.05
C LEU A 634 -31.61 14.02 8.95
N ILE A 635 -31.92 14.37 7.70
CA ILE A 635 -31.09 14.06 6.53
C ILE A 635 -30.62 15.37 5.91
N ILE A 636 -29.30 15.50 5.77
CA ILE A 636 -28.65 16.68 5.20
C ILE A 636 -27.95 16.23 3.91
N ASN A 637 -28.33 16.81 2.77
CA ASN A 637 -27.80 16.44 1.44
C ASN A 637 -26.47 17.16 1.14
N ALA A 638 -25.58 17.22 2.13
CA ALA A 638 -24.29 17.87 2.04
C ALA A 638 -23.33 17.25 3.06
N GLN A 639 -22.04 17.52 2.88
CA GLN A 639 -21.11 17.40 3.99
C GLN A 639 -21.51 18.42 5.07
N TRP A 640 -21.62 17.96 6.31
CA TRP A 640 -22.14 18.74 7.41
C TRP A 640 -21.30 18.52 8.65
N ASP A 641 -20.91 19.62 9.29
CA ASP A 641 -20.21 19.59 10.57
C ASP A 641 -21.26 19.64 11.69
N HIS A 642 -21.42 18.54 12.41
CA HIS A 642 -22.39 18.48 13.49
C HIS A 642 -21.99 19.42 14.64
N PRO A 643 -22.94 19.93 15.43
CA PRO A 643 -22.66 20.67 16.66
C PRO A 643 -21.76 19.89 17.61
N MET A 644 -20.98 20.63 18.41
CA MET A 644 -20.24 20.04 19.52
C MET A 644 -21.22 19.52 20.59
N GLU A 645 -20.73 18.55 21.37
CA GLU A 645 -21.44 17.95 22.50
C GLU A 645 -22.12 19.02 23.39
N ARG A 646 -23.44 18.89 23.58
CA ARG A 646 -24.36 19.77 24.35
C ARG A 646 -24.58 21.17 23.78
N VAL A 647 -24.12 21.44 22.56
CA VAL A 647 -24.41 22.70 21.88
C VAL A 647 -25.69 22.53 21.08
N ASP A 648 -26.83 23.02 21.63
CA ASP A 648 -28.14 22.96 20.96
C ASP A 648 -28.00 23.42 19.50
N MET A 649 -28.62 22.65 18.61
CA MET A 649 -28.61 22.81 17.17
C MET A 649 -28.98 24.22 16.72
N SER A 650 -29.90 24.89 17.41
CA SER A 650 -30.31 26.26 17.10
C SER A 650 -29.26 27.31 17.52
N SER A 651 -28.31 26.94 18.37
CA SER A 651 -27.16 27.78 18.71
C SER A 651 -26.07 27.63 17.64
N ALA A 652 -25.77 26.41 17.23
CA ALA A 652 -24.80 26.12 16.17
C ALA A 652 -25.31 26.56 14.79
N TYR A 653 -26.61 26.41 14.53
CA TYR A 653 -27.29 26.72 13.28
C TYR A 653 -28.58 27.52 13.53
N PRO A 654 -28.52 28.85 13.67
CA PRO A 654 -29.66 29.69 14.08
C PRO A 654 -30.89 29.65 13.19
N GLN A 655 -30.74 29.23 11.94
CA GLN A 655 -31.84 29.11 10.98
C GLN A 655 -32.60 27.79 11.07
N PHE A 656 -32.09 26.81 11.82
CA PHE A 656 -32.62 25.46 11.92
C PHE A 656 -34.05 25.41 12.46
N ALA A 657 -34.34 26.09 13.58
CA ALA A 657 -35.66 26.05 14.19
C ALA A 657 -36.76 26.51 13.21
N THR A 658 -36.54 27.64 12.52
CA THR A 658 -37.48 28.13 11.50
C THR A 658 -37.65 27.13 10.35
N PHE A 659 -36.58 26.45 9.92
CA PHE A 659 -36.67 25.39 8.92
C PHE A 659 -37.55 24.23 9.42
N ALA A 660 -37.28 23.70 10.61
CA ALA A 660 -38.00 22.57 11.19
C ALA A 660 -39.49 22.86 11.42
N GLU A 661 -39.80 24.00 12.03
CA GLU A 661 -41.16 24.44 12.37
C GLU A 661 -41.99 24.77 11.12
N SER A 662 -41.35 25.23 10.04
CA SER A 662 -42.02 25.47 8.74
C SER A 662 -42.19 24.23 7.87
N ALA A 663 -41.87 23.04 8.42
CA ALA A 663 -41.82 21.78 7.67
C ALA A 663 -40.93 21.85 6.42
N GLY A 664 -39.81 22.56 6.52
CA GLY A 664 -38.81 22.71 5.46
C GLY A 664 -39.13 23.75 4.40
N ALA A 665 -40.24 24.50 4.53
CA ALA A 665 -40.62 25.52 3.55
C ALA A 665 -39.72 26.78 3.58
N LEU A 666 -39.11 27.07 4.73
CA LEU A 666 -38.21 28.21 4.93
C LEU A 666 -36.79 27.73 5.28
N ASN A 667 -35.78 28.53 4.94
CA ASN A 667 -34.36 28.28 5.26
C ASN A 667 -33.87 26.88 4.84
N ALA A 668 -34.20 26.42 3.63
CA ALA A 668 -33.83 25.08 3.14
C ALA A 668 -32.31 24.79 3.13
N THR A 669 -31.48 25.84 3.18
CA THR A 669 -30.01 25.77 3.25
C THR A 669 -29.46 26.21 4.62
N TRP A 670 -30.24 26.04 5.70
CA TRP A 670 -29.85 26.44 7.07
C TRP A 670 -28.47 25.92 7.50
N PHE A 671 -28.07 24.74 6.99
CA PHE A 671 -26.80 24.08 7.30
C PHE A 671 -25.57 24.73 6.65
N GLU A 672 -25.76 25.66 5.70
CA GLU A 672 -24.65 26.38 5.05
C GLU A 672 -24.17 27.59 5.88
N ASN A 673 -24.88 27.95 6.96
CA ASN A 673 -24.62 29.16 7.75
C ASN A 673 -24.39 28.83 9.24
N PRO A 674 -23.34 28.06 9.58
CA PRO A 674 -22.99 27.79 10.97
C PRO A 674 -22.51 29.03 11.72
N VAL A 675 -22.72 29.06 13.03
CA VAL A 675 -22.03 29.98 13.94
C VAL A 675 -20.64 29.41 14.24
N PRO A 676 -19.54 30.12 13.95
CA PRO A 676 -18.19 29.60 14.17
C PRO A 676 -17.96 29.09 15.60
N ASP A 677 -17.06 28.10 15.71
CA ASP A 677 -16.62 27.48 16.97
C ASP A 677 -17.68 26.66 17.72
N TYR A 678 -18.87 26.47 17.15
CA TYR A 678 -19.96 25.69 17.76
C TYR A 678 -20.11 24.31 17.12
N GLN A 679 -19.40 24.05 16.02
CA GLN A 679 -19.39 22.77 15.30
C GLN A 679 -18.09 22.03 15.58
N HIS A 680 -18.17 20.71 15.49
CA HIS A 680 -17.00 19.86 15.48
C HIS A 680 -16.52 19.66 14.04
N THR A 681 -15.48 20.39 13.64
CA THR A 681 -14.92 20.32 12.28
C THR A 681 -13.95 19.15 12.13
N ILE A 682 -14.15 18.36 11.07
CA ILE A 682 -13.27 17.25 10.72
C ILE A 682 -12.11 17.80 9.87
N SER A 683 -10.86 17.69 10.34
CA SER A 683 -9.69 18.07 9.55
C SER A 683 -9.54 17.18 8.32
N ASN A 684 -9.22 17.76 7.16
CA ASN A 684 -9.19 17.11 5.83
C ASN A 684 -8.22 15.91 5.70
N ALA A 685 -7.37 15.63 6.70
CA ALA A 685 -6.40 14.53 6.63
C ALA A 685 -7.00 13.13 6.92
N ALA A 686 -8.25 13.05 7.38
CA ALA A 686 -8.95 11.80 7.69
C ALA A 686 -10.06 11.45 6.69
N GLN A 687 -10.03 12.00 5.47
CA GLN A 687 -11.12 11.96 4.48
C GLN A 687 -10.87 11.09 3.24
N ASN A 688 -9.86 10.21 3.26
CA ASN A 688 -9.69 9.18 2.23
C ASN A 688 -10.04 7.81 2.77
#